data_AF-A0A0E3LNY3-F1
#
_entry.id   AF-A0A0E3LNY3-F1
#
_cell.length_a   1.000
_cell.length_b   1.000
_cell.length_c   1.000
_cell.angle_alpha   90.00
_cell.angle_beta   90.00
_cell.angle_gamma   90.00
#
_symmetry.space_group_name_H-M   'P 1'
#
loop_
_entity.id
_entity.type
_entity.pdbx_description
1 polymer ?
#
loop_
_entity_poly.entity_id
_entity_poly.type
_entity_poly.pdbx_seq_one_letter_code
_entity_poly.pdbx_strand_id
1 'polypeptide(L)'
;MQKVFDKIRETGFTGKHLAKGERSLLGAFKESTENYCEKNVGLLIPFHAFYETIEGFLDPIIARTISQARNNQLLDEYDCELLEVLFMIRNIKEIEPNLDNLIVLSISSVDEDKVKLKQRIIESLQKLERQTLINKSEDRYYFLTNEEQDINREIKGIDIEDHQILEEVHRMLYEQKSGICPSSYENYKFSKAVDDRVKAVSGADLTIKFLTPLSDQYYSRKGNQQSLYGDNLSNIDSTDTLLFVLPDDELIDQIRSYLRIEKYLKQNSSNRNNAEIQNILFTKEKDAESARAKAAELIVQGVSDSKVFVDNKEVMLGKTSPKERIKEGLSLLIENVYSKAGYVTKDYENENEVLKLLRSDDLEKFGVTGSETNRLALKEMLEYIRLKHGRSGRVLLSDLKERFTKKPYGWKDMTVSGLVATLYLKEELKLRYQSEYMFNTDATAKHLTRKDDADKLVIEIREKAGEEDLKAVKQILSDLFEKINLPEKEGELYKEVKKIFQEELSNLQGLEGRYQEETGYPGRPQIEAYRKFLKELTENPDSSTFFRAVASRRTEFEALHAEAEPVKSFFGAQAEIFKRLTRKHKDYCRNIQFLDGETKAAINEIDSILNMEKPYSQIRQLPILEKKIEVSIQEALSAQKREVRESLDTVLKELEKELSDEKFSDDFKETVLGLFNVIERTLKDAEDCALVQSQLSLINDLRVEAYKQIDLKRQTIREKPPKVPYGEGNDDPEKPDAEQEEKPALPPLPQRTTRVINKISFFKSRKMLESEADIEEYLTQLKEKMLTILMKENIRV
;
A
#
# COMPACT_ATOMS: atom_id res chain seq x y z
N MET A 1 -81.90 40.78 -33.82
CA MET A 1 -82.78 40.40 -34.95
C MET A 1 -82.23 40.70 -36.34
N GLN A 2 -82.16 41.92 -36.88
CA GLN A 2 -81.79 42.12 -38.30
C GLN A 2 -80.55 41.31 -38.77
N LYS A 3 -79.44 41.41 -38.03
CA LYS A 3 -78.19 40.65 -38.32
C LYS A 3 -78.35 39.12 -38.25
N VAL A 4 -79.33 38.60 -37.50
CA VAL A 4 -79.68 37.17 -37.44
C VAL A 4 -80.24 36.73 -38.80
N PHE A 5 -81.25 37.44 -39.30
CA PHE A 5 -81.88 37.17 -40.61
C PHE A 5 -80.88 37.28 -41.77
N ASP A 6 -80.04 38.32 -41.75
CA ASP A 6 -79.01 38.49 -42.78
C ASP A 6 -77.97 37.34 -42.72
N LYS A 7 -77.55 36.89 -41.52
CA LYS A 7 -76.56 35.82 -41.37
C LYS A 7 -77.08 34.42 -41.68
N ILE A 8 -78.27 34.04 -41.22
CA ILE A 8 -78.88 32.75 -41.54
C ILE A 8 -79.01 32.58 -43.08
N ARG A 9 -79.30 33.68 -43.77
CA ARG A 9 -79.37 33.75 -45.24
C ARG A 9 -78.01 33.73 -45.94
N GLU A 10 -76.97 34.32 -45.35
CA GLU A 10 -75.60 34.24 -45.87
C GLU A 10 -74.97 32.85 -45.68
N THR A 11 -75.24 32.16 -44.57
CA THR A 11 -74.68 30.82 -44.28
C THR A 11 -75.46 29.67 -44.91
N GLY A 12 -76.42 29.96 -45.80
CA GLY A 12 -77.12 28.95 -46.60
C GLY A 12 -78.22 28.16 -45.87
N PHE A 13 -78.44 28.39 -44.58
CA PHE A 13 -79.42 27.69 -43.73
C PHE A 13 -80.88 28.08 -44.02
N THR A 14 -81.26 28.31 -45.29
CA THR A 14 -82.60 28.81 -45.66
C THR A 14 -83.29 28.01 -46.76
N GLY A 15 -84.53 27.59 -46.50
CA GLY A 15 -85.44 26.96 -47.46
C GLY A 15 -85.97 27.89 -48.56
N LYS A 16 -85.08 28.38 -49.45
CA LYS A 16 -85.34 29.14 -50.71
C LYS A 16 -86.19 30.42 -50.69
N HIS A 17 -86.94 30.73 -49.62
CA HIS A 17 -88.04 31.71 -49.68
C HIS A 17 -88.03 32.84 -48.62
N LEU A 18 -86.89 33.11 -47.96
CA LEU A 18 -86.80 34.23 -47.01
C LEU A 18 -86.80 35.61 -47.72
N ALA A 19 -87.77 36.46 -47.39
CA ALA A 19 -87.92 37.81 -47.96
C ALA A 19 -86.86 38.80 -47.41
N LYS A 20 -86.50 39.81 -48.21
CA LYS A 20 -85.53 40.85 -47.84
C LYS A 20 -86.11 41.90 -46.87
N GLY A 21 -85.33 42.21 -45.83
CA GLY A 21 -85.34 43.51 -45.15
C GLY A 21 -86.44 43.72 -44.11
N GLU A 22 -86.75 45.00 -43.86
CA GLU A 22 -87.55 45.50 -42.73
C GLU A 22 -88.92 44.82 -42.54
N ARG A 23 -89.52 44.30 -43.62
CA ARG A 23 -90.81 43.58 -43.54
C ARG A 23 -90.71 42.26 -42.78
N SER A 24 -89.62 41.51 -42.95
CA SER A 24 -89.41 40.26 -42.18
C SER A 24 -89.13 40.56 -40.71
N LEU A 25 -88.43 41.67 -40.43
CA LEU A 25 -88.19 42.16 -39.06
C LEU A 25 -89.50 42.60 -38.38
N LEU A 26 -90.35 43.36 -39.08
CA LEU A 26 -91.68 43.76 -38.60
C LEU A 26 -92.62 42.57 -38.41
N GLY A 27 -92.56 41.56 -39.30
CA GLY A 27 -93.28 40.30 -39.15
C GLY A 27 -92.89 39.58 -37.86
N ALA A 28 -91.59 39.37 -37.65
CA ALA A 28 -91.07 38.71 -36.45
C ALA A 28 -91.41 39.46 -35.15
N PHE A 29 -91.34 40.80 -35.14
CA PHE A 29 -91.78 41.60 -34.00
C PHE A 29 -93.29 41.49 -33.76
N LYS A 30 -94.12 41.48 -34.80
CA LYS A 30 -95.58 41.30 -34.68
C LYS A 30 -95.90 39.93 -34.08
N GLU A 31 -95.37 38.87 -34.66
CA GLU A 31 -95.58 37.47 -34.25
C GLU A 31 -95.12 37.23 -32.81
N SER A 32 -93.91 37.65 -32.46
CA SER A 32 -93.40 37.56 -31.07
C SER A 32 -94.20 38.39 -30.06
N THR A 33 -94.87 39.46 -30.51
CA THR A 33 -95.75 40.27 -29.64
C THR A 33 -97.12 39.62 -29.49
N GLU A 34 -97.67 39.04 -30.55
CA GLU A 34 -98.96 38.31 -30.53
C GLU A 34 -98.85 37.05 -29.64
N ASN A 35 -97.77 36.28 -29.74
CA ASN A 35 -97.56 35.08 -28.90
C ASN A 35 -97.38 35.39 -27.40
N TYR A 36 -97.12 36.65 -27.03
CA TYR A 36 -96.89 37.09 -25.66
C TYR A 36 -97.93 38.13 -25.17
N CYS A 37 -98.98 38.42 -25.94
CA CYS A 37 -99.89 39.54 -25.68
C CYS A 37 -100.79 39.39 -24.44
N GLU A 38 -101.01 38.16 -23.95
CA GLU A 38 -101.81 37.89 -22.74
C GLU A 38 -100.99 37.94 -21.43
N LYS A 39 -99.68 38.24 -21.50
CA LYS A 39 -98.78 38.25 -20.33
C LYS A 39 -98.79 39.60 -19.59
N ASN A 40 -98.36 39.58 -18.33
CA ASN A 40 -98.42 40.74 -17.42
C ASN A 40 -97.56 41.93 -17.89
N VAL A 41 -98.04 43.15 -17.57
CA VAL A 41 -97.27 44.40 -17.74
C VAL A 41 -95.97 44.32 -16.91
N GLY A 42 -94.84 44.62 -17.53
CA GLY A 42 -93.51 44.45 -16.95
C GLY A 42 -92.68 43.32 -17.59
N LEU A 43 -93.32 42.48 -18.41
CA LEU A 43 -92.62 41.53 -19.28
C LEU A 43 -91.76 42.26 -20.34
N LEU A 44 -90.57 41.72 -20.61
CA LEU A 44 -89.75 42.02 -21.78
C LEU A 44 -89.80 40.82 -22.73
N ILE A 45 -89.94 41.05 -24.04
CA ILE A 45 -89.89 39.93 -25.02
C ILE A 45 -88.45 39.39 -25.05
N PRO A 46 -88.21 38.15 -24.59
CA PRO A 46 -86.87 37.60 -24.47
C PRO A 46 -86.32 37.19 -25.84
N PHE A 47 -84.99 37.08 -26.00
CA PHE A 47 -84.41 36.90 -27.32
C PHE A 47 -84.76 35.56 -27.99
N HIS A 48 -85.04 34.49 -27.21
CA HIS A 48 -85.46 33.20 -27.74
C HIS A 48 -86.83 33.25 -28.43
N ALA A 49 -87.75 34.14 -28.04
CA ALA A 49 -89.10 34.22 -28.62
C ALA A 49 -89.08 34.48 -30.14
N PHE A 50 -88.02 35.12 -30.64
CA PHE A 50 -87.84 35.34 -32.07
C PHE A 50 -87.42 34.08 -32.86
N TYR A 51 -87.06 32.98 -32.18
CA TYR A 51 -86.69 31.71 -32.84
C TYR A 51 -87.88 31.10 -33.60
N GLU A 52 -89.09 31.15 -33.04
CA GLU A 52 -90.33 30.67 -33.69
C GLU A 52 -90.49 31.30 -35.09
N THR A 53 -90.19 32.61 -35.20
CA THR A 53 -90.31 33.43 -36.41
C THR A 53 -89.25 33.09 -37.49
N ILE A 54 -88.20 32.35 -37.14
CA ILE A 54 -87.18 31.84 -38.08
C ILE A 54 -87.26 30.32 -38.31
N GLU A 55 -87.81 29.55 -37.37
CA GLU A 55 -87.80 28.07 -37.38
C GLU A 55 -88.32 27.49 -38.70
N GLY A 56 -89.46 28.01 -39.19
CA GLY A 56 -90.07 27.61 -40.46
C GLY A 56 -89.27 27.95 -41.74
N PHE A 57 -88.18 28.72 -41.63
CA PHE A 57 -87.28 29.04 -42.75
C PHE A 57 -85.95 28.28 -42.71
N LEU A 58 -85.61 27.63 -41.60
CA LEU A 58 -84.32 26.96 -41.41
C LEU A 58 -84.15 25.72 -42.30
N ASP A 59 -82.90 25.27 -42.45
CA ASP A 59 -82.65 23.95 -43.02
C ASP A 59 -83.23 22.85 -42.10
N PRO A 60 -83.98 21.86 -42.64
CA PRO A 60 -84.53 20.75 -41.87
C PRO A 60 -83.51 19.98 -41.01
N ILE A 61 -82.23 19.95 -41.40
CA ILE A 61 -81.15 19.32 -40.63
C ILE A 61 -80.94 20.04 -39.29
N ILE A 62 -81.03 21.37 -39.27
CA ILE A 62 -80.80 22.21 -38.09
C ILE A 62 -82.07 22.36 -37.24
N ALA A 63 -83.22 22.55 -37.88
CA ALA A 63 -84.51 22.53 -37.18
C ALA A 63 -84.72 21.19 -36.44
N ARG A 64 -84.24 20.08 -37.03
CA ARG A 64 -84.22 18.76 -36.39
C ARG A 64 -83.31 18.71 -35.16
N THR A 65 -82.15 19.36 -35.15
CA THR A 65 -81.25 19.41 -33.99
C THR A 65 -81.95 20.01 -32.77
N ILE A 66 -82.60 21.17 -32.94
CA ILE A 66 -83.33 21.86 -31.86
C ILE A 66 -84.62 21.11 -31.51
N SER A 67 -85.33 20.56 -32.49
CA SER A 67 -86.47 19.65 -32.25
C SER A 67 -86.09 18.41 -31.42
N GLN A 68 -84.90 17.84 -31.65
CA GLN A 68 -84.40 16.70 -30.88
C GLN A 68 -84.00 17.11 -29.45
N ALA A 69 -83.47 18.32 -29.25
CA ALA A 69 -83.26 18.88 -27.92
C ALA A 69 -84.58 19.07 -27.15
N ARG A 70 -85.61 19.65 -27.79
CA ARG A 70 -86.98 19.79 -27.22
C ARG A 70 -87.66 18.46 -26.86
N ASN A 71 -87.17 17.33 -27.38
CA ASN A 71 -87.67 15.98 -27.07
C ASN A 71 -86.76 15.18 -26.11
N ASN A 72 -85.68 15.78 -25.59
CA ASN A 72 -84.71 15.11 -24.73
C ASN A 72 -85.14 15.19 -23.26
N GLN A 73 -85.42 14.05 -22.63
CA GLN A 73 -85.83 13.94 -21.21
C GLN A 73 -84.78 14.42 -20.20
N LEU A 74 -83.56 14.74 -20.65
CA LEU A 74 -82.46 15.28 -19.82
C LEU A 74 -82.33 16.81 -19.91
N LEU A 75 -83.26 17.49 -20.61
CA LEU A 75 -83.30 18.94 -20.78
C LEU A 75 -84.68 19.49 -20.39
N ASP A 76 -84.68 20.67 -19.80
CA ASP A 76 -85.87 21.45 -19.51
C ASP A 76 -86.18 22.38 -20.70
N GLU A 77 -87.40 22.91 -20.75
CA GLU A 77 -87.86 23.90 -21.74
C GLU A 77 -86.88 25.09 -21.87
N TYR A 78 -86.42 25.63 -20.73
CA TYR A 78 -85.44 26.73 -20.66
C TYR A 78 -84.05 26.38 -21.20
N ASP A 79 -83.65 25.10 -21.15
CA ASP A 79 -82.39 24.68 -21.76
C ASP A 79 -82.49 24.73 -23.30
N CYS A 80 -83.69 24.52 -23.84
CA CYS A 80 -83.97 24.68 -25.28
C CYS A 80 -84.05 26.16 -25.67
N GLU A 81 -84.73 27.01 -24.88
CA GLU A 81 -84.74 28.46 -25.08
C GLU A 81 -83.32 29.06 -25.16
N LEU A 82 -82.42 28.61 -24.28
CA LEU A 82 -81.02 29.04 -24.29
C LEU A 82 -80.23 28.50 -25.50
N LEU A 83 -80.53 27.27 -25.95
CA LEU A 83 -79.94 26.68 -27.16
C LEU A 83 -80.37 27.46 -28.43
N GLU A 84 -81.61 27.92 -28.48
CA GLU A 84 -82.16 28.75 -29.55
C GLU A 84 -81.50 30.14 -29.61
N VAL A 85 -81.25 30.77 -28.45
CA VAL A 85 -80.42 32.00 -28.37
C VAL A 85 -79.02 31.76 -28.92
N LEU A 86 -78.35 30.67 -28.48
CA LEU A 86 -77.00 30.31 -28.92
C LEU A 86 -76.92 30.04 -30.44
N PHE A 87 -77.95 29.41 -31.01
CA PHE A 87 -78.08 29.26 -32.46
C PHE A 87 -78.20 30.62 -33.17
N MET A 88 -79.11 31.48 -32.72
CA MET A 88 -79.37 32.78 -33.37
C MET A 88 -78.16 33.73 -33.33
N ILE A 89 -77.30 33.66 -32.32
CA ILE A 89 -76.09 34.50 -32.23
C ILE A 89 -74.84 33.87 -32.86
N ARG A 90 -74.83 32.56 -33.16
CA ARG A 90 -73.65 31.80 -33.63
C ARG A 90 -72.80 32.51 -34.70
N ASN A 91 -73.45 33.16 -35.67
CA ASN A 91 -72.81 33.77 -36.83
C ASN A 91 -72.70 35.32 -36.76
N ILE A 92 -73.02 35.92 -35.61
CA ILE A 92 -72.98 37.38 -35.39
C ILE A 92 -71.63 37.74 -34.76
N LYS A 93 -70.85 38.60 -35.43
CA LYS A 93 -69.49 38.97 -34.98
C LYS A 93 -69.48 40.00 -33.86
N GLU A 94 -70.60 40.69 -33.67
CA GLU A 94 -70.77 41.81 -32.76
C GLU A 94 -71.41 41.42 -31.43
N ILE A 95 -71.75 40.14 -31.24
CA ILE A 95 -72.27 39.58 -29.99
C ILE A 95 -71.41 38.35 -29.68
N GLU A 96 -70.51 38.47 -28.71
CA GLU A 96 -69.76 37.31 -28.23
C GLU A 96 -70.67 36.44 -27.36
N PRO A 97 -70.74 35.11 -27.54
CA PRO A 97 -71.64 34.24 -26.79
C PRO A 97 -71.02 33.88 -25.42
N ASN A 98 -70.69 34.91 -24.65
CA ASN A 98 -70.18 34.81 -23.28
C ASN A 98 -71.33 34.87 -22.26
N LEU A 99 -71.06 34.48 -21.02
CA LEU A 99 -72.09 34.35 -19.98
C LEU A 99 -72.87 35.65 -19.72
N ASP A 100 -72.20 36.81 -19.71
CA ASP A 100 -72.86 38.08 -19.40
C ASP A 100 -73.75 38.57 -20.56
N ASN A 101 -73.36 38.33 -21.82
CA ASN A 101 -74.23 38.56 -22.98
C ASN A 101 -75.42 37.59 -23.02
N LEU A 102 -75.22 36.32 -22.65
CA LEU A 102 -76.32 35.33 -22.56
C LEU A 102 -77.33 35.71 -21.48
N ILE A 103 -76.88 36.23 -20.33
CA ILE A 103 -77.76 36.80 -19.29
C ILE A 103 -78.60 37.94 -19.88
N VAL A 104 -77.98 38.89 -20.59
CA VAL A 104 -78.69 40.05 -21.20
C VAL A 104 -79.70 39.63 -22.27
N LEU A 105 -79.41 38.62 -23.07
CA LEU A 105 -80.34 38.11 -24.10
C LEU A 105 -81.49 37.27 -23.52
N SER A 106 -81.32 36.73 -22.32
CA SER A 106 -82.29 35.85 -21.65
C SER A 106 -83.20 36.57 -20.65
N ILE A 107 -83.14 37.91 -20.54
CA ILE A 107 -84.01 38.68 -19.64
C ILE A 107 -85.45 38.69 -20.20
N SER A 108 -86.40 38.30 -19.35
CA SER A 108 -87.82 38.13 -19.63
C SER A 108 -88.73 39.10 -18.86
N SER A 109 -88.21 39.76 -17.81
CA SER A 109 -88.98 40.71 -17.00
C SER A 109 -88.12 41.87 -16.46
N VAL A 110 -88.74 43.02 -16.23
CA VAL A 110 -88.12 44.19 -15.60
C VAL A 110 -87.69 43.89 -14.15
N ASP A 111 -88.43 43.06 -13.43
CA ASP A 111 -88.18 42.70 -12.02
C ASP A 111 -87.31 41.43 -11.85
N GLU A 112 -86.60 41.00 -12.89
CA GLU A 112 -85.90 39.71 -12.90
C GLU A 112 -84.59 39.68 -12.09
N ASP A 113 -84.46 38.67 -11.24
CA ASP A 113 -83.29 38.43 -10.39
C ASP A 113 -82.10 37.93 -11.22
N LYS A 114 -81.22 38.86 -11.60
CA LYS A 114 -80.01 38.60 -12.38
C LYS A 114 -79.06 37.58 -11.76
N VAL A 115 -79.07 37.38 -10.44
CA VAL A 115 -78.20 36.40 -9.76
C VAL A 115 -78.78 34.99 -9.95
N LYS A 116 -80.10 34.82 -9.78
CA LYS A 116 -80.78 33.56 -10.08
C LYS A 116 -80.73 33.23 -11.58
N LEU A 117 -80.92 34.22 -12.45
CA LEU A 117 -80.80 34.07 -13.90
C LEU A 117 -79.38 33.60 -14.30
N LYS A 118 -78.33 34.21 -13.74
CA LYS A 118 -76.93 33.77 -13.94
C LYS A 118 -76.71 32.32 -13.51
N GLN A 119 -77.21 31.93 -12.35
CA GLN A 119 -77.09 30.55 -11.84
C GLN A 119 -77.82 29.55 -12.76
N ARG A 120 -79.07 29.85 -13.15
CA ARG A 120 -79.87 29.00 -14.05
C ARG A 120 -79.18 28.79 -15.40
N ILE A 121 -78.64 29.87 -15.99
CA ILE A 121 -77.90 29.80 -17.26
C ILE A 121 -76.64 28.95 -17.13
N ILE A 122 -75.89 29.02 -16.02
CA ILE A 122 -74.72 28.16 -15.79
C ILE A 122 -75.14 26.68 -15.76
N GLU A 123 -76.23 26.34 -15.07
CA GLU A 123 -76.76 24.98 -14.98
C GLU A 123 -77.25 24.46 -16.34
N SER A 124 -77.99 25.28 -17.10
CA SER A 124 -78.42 24.97 -18.46
C SER A 124 -77.25 24.74 -19.42
N LEU A 125 -76.23 25.60 -19.40
CA LEU A 125 -75.02 25.43 -20.23
C LEU A 125 -74.31 24.11 -19.90
N GLN A 126 -74.19 23.73 -18.62
CA GLN A 126 -73.63 22.43 -18.23
C GLN A 126 -74.46 21.25 -18.75
N LYS A 127 -75.78 21.31 -18.73
CA LYS A 127 -76.64 20.26 -19.31
C LYS A 127 -76.43 20.15 -20.82
N LEU A 128 -76.48 21.27 -21.55
CA LEU A 128 -76.30 21.33 -23.01
C LEU A 128 -74.92 20.82 -23.45
N GLU A 129 -73.87 21.13 -22.70
CA GLU A 129 -72.49 20.67 -22.93
C GLU A 129 -72.34 19.16 -22.68
N ARG A 130 -73.01 18.62 -21.64
CA ARG A 130 -73.09 17.17 -21.38
C ARG A 130 -73.81 16.45 -22.52
N GLN A 131 -74.95 16.98 -23.00
CA GLN A 131 -75.67 16.44 -24.17
C GLN A 131 -74.91 16.64 -25.49
N THR A 132 -73.80 17.39 -25.49
CA THR A 132 -72.99 17.71 -26.67
C THR A 132 -73.80 18.49 -27.72
N LEU A 133 -74.69 19.37 -27.28
CA LEU A 133 -75.44 20.32 -28.14
C LEU A 133 -74.69 21.65 -28.31
N ILE A 134 -73.80 21.96 -27.36
CA ILE A 134 -72.92 23.12 -27.37
C ILE A 134 -71.48 22.70 -27.07
N ASN A 135 -70.51 23.51 -27.49
CA ASN A 135 -69.10 23.42 -27.09
C ASN A 135 -68.68 24.71 -26.37
N LYS A 136 -67.98 24.57 -25.24
CA LYS A 136 -67.30 25.69 -24.58
C LYS A 136 -65.89 25.87 -25.14
N SER A 137 -65.47 27.11 -25.35
CA SER A 137 -64.09 27.47 -25.65
C SER A 137 -63.78 28.78 -24.93
N GLU A 138 -62.77 28.76 -24.05
CA GLU A 138 -62.52 29.83 -23.07
C GLU A 138 -63.81 30.18 -22.30
N ASP A 139 -64.25 31.45 -22.29
CA ASP A 139 -65.51 31.91 -21.67
C ASP A 139 -66.68 32.01 -22.66
N ARG A 140 -66.59 31.36 -23.83
CA ARG A 140 -67.56 31.45 -24.94
C ARG A 140 -68.24 30.11 -25.19
N TYR A 141 -69.52 30.14 -25.51
CA TYR A 141 -70.37 28.97 -25.74
C TYR A 141 -70.88 28.95 -27.17
N TYR A 142 -70.76 27.82 -27.86
CA TYR A 142 -71.09 27.72 -29.29
C TYR A 142 -72.09 26.58 -29.54
N PHE A 143 -73.24 26.90 -30.15
CA PHE A 143 -74.17 25.90 -30.69
C PHE A 143 -73.47 25.01 -31.72
N LEU A 144 -73.73 23.70 -31.71
CA LEU A 144 -73.12 22.73 -32.62
C LEU A 144 -74.10 22.19 -33.68
N THR A 145 -73.69 22.16 -34.96
CA THR A 145 -74.42 21.42 -36.03
C THR A 145 -74.30 19.91 -35.81
N ASN A 146 -75.16 19.10 -36.42
CA ASN A 146 -75.14 17.64 -36.22
C ASN A 146 -73.76 17.02 -36.53
N GLU A 147 -73.10 17.50 -37.57
CA GLU A 147 -71.76 17.11 -38.00
C GLU A 147 -70.73 17.43 -36.91
N GLU A 148 -70.81 18.62 -36.30
CA GLU A 148 -69.96 18.99 -35.17
C GLU A 148 -70.31 18.18 -33.91
N GLN A 149 -71.58 17.88 -33.66
CA GLN A 149 -72.00 17.07 -32.52
C GLN A 149 -71.48 15.64 -32.63
N ASP A 150 -71.57 15.03 -33.80
CA ASP A 150 -71.11 13.66 -34.03
C ASP A 150 -69.58 13.58 -33.99
N ILE A 151 -68.86 14.54 -34.57
CA ILE A 151 -67.40 14.68 -34.40
C ILE A 151 -67.04 14.83 -32.91
N ASN A 152 -67.74 15.67 -32.13
CA ASN A 152 -67.46 15.82 -30.70
C ASN A 152 -67.88 14.58 -29.88
N ARG A 153 -68.90 13.81 -30.29
CA ARG A 153 -69.29 12.53 -29.67
C ARG A 153 -68.23 11.47 -29.91
N GLU A 154 -67.71 11.34 -31.13
CA GLU A 154 -66.60 10.44 -31.46
C GLU A 154 -65.33 10.82 -30.66
N ILE A 155 -64.97 12.12 -30.60
CA ILE A 155 -63.84 12.61 -29.80
C ILE A 155 -64.03 12.31 -28.30
N LYS A 156 -65.23 12.53 -27.73
CA LYS A 156 -65.55 12.19 -26.34
C LYS A 156 -65.49 10.67 -26.08
N GLY A 157 -65.86 9.86 -27.08
CA GLY A 157 -65.83 8.39 -27.04
C GLY A 157 -64.44 7.78 -27.23
N ILE A 158 -63.44 8.55 -27.66
CA ILE A 158 -62.05 8.07 -27.70
C ILE A 158 -61.52 7.90 -26.28
N ASP A 159 -61.16 6.67 -25.93
CA ASP A 159 -60.40 6.39 -24.72
C ASP A 159 -58.91 6.76 -24.90
N ILE A 160 -58.29 7.27 -23.84
CA ILE A 160 -56.88 7.61 -23.76
C ILE A 160 -56.35 7.01 -22.46
N GLU A 161 -55.57 5.95 -22.60
CA GLU A 161 -54.91 5.30 -21.48
C GLU A 161 -53.98 6.29 -20.77
N ASP A 162 -54.02 6.30 -19.44
CA ASP A 162 -53.21 7.21 -18.61
C ASP A 162 -51.69 7.04 -18.86
N HIS A 163 -51.27 5.90 -19.40
CA HIS A 163 -49.89 5.68 -19.86
C HIS A 163 -49.40 6.73 -20.86
N GLN A 164 -50.30 7.28 -21.69
CA GLN A 164 -50.01 8.28 -22.73
C GLN A 164 -49.94 9.68 -22.10
N ILE A 165 -50.83 9.96 -21.13
CA ILE A 165 -50.83 11.20 -20.34
C ILE A 165 -49.51 11.33 -19.57
N LEU A 166 -49.06 10.26 -18.88
CA LEU A 166 -47.78 10.25 -18.17
C LEU A 166 -46.56 10.43 -19.09
N GLU A 167 -46.64 10.03 -20.36
CA GLU A 167 -45.56 10.27 -21.33
C GLU A 167 -45.54 11.72 -21.85
N GLU A 168 -46.69 12.36 -22.07
CA GLU A 168 -46.75 13.80 -22.34
C GLU A 168 -46.22 14.62 -21.15
N VAL A 169 -46.65 14.30 -19.91
CA VAL A 169 -46.13 14.93 -18.67
C VAL A 169 -44.62 14.76 -18.56
N HIS A 170 -44.10 13.55 -18.75
CA HIS A 170 -42.64 13.30 -18.78
C HIS A 170 -41.95 14.16 -19.85
N ARG A 171 -42.53 14.30 -21.05
CA ARG A 171 -41.95 15.10 -22.14
C ARG A 171 -41.86 16.57 -21.75
N MET A 172 -42.96 17.16 -21.28
CA MET A 172 -43.02 18.57 -20.86
C MET A 172 -42.12 18.89 -19.66
N LEU A 173 -41.86 17.93 -18.77
CA LEU A 173 -40.95 18.12 -17.63
C LEU A 173 -39.47 18.00 -17.99
N TYR A 174 -39.10 17.06 -18.88
CA TYR A 174 -37.72 16.54 -18.96
C TYR A 174 -37.04 16.58 -20.34
N GLU A 175 -37.73 16.95 -21.42
CA GLU A 175 -37.15 16.98 -22.78
C GLU A 175 -36.27 18.23 -23.00
N GLN A 176 -35.12 18.10 -23.68
CA GLN A 176 -34.08 19.14 -23.66
C GLN A 176 -34.44 20.50 -24.28
N LYS A 177 -35.51 20.60 -25.09
CA LYS A 177 -35.93 21.84 -25.77
C LYS A 177 -37.09 22.57 -25.09
N SER A 178 -37.93 21.83 -24.36
CA SER A 178 -39.19 22.28 -23.77
C SER A 178 -39.21 22.17 -22.23
N GLY A 179 -38.37 21.30 -21.68
CA GLY A 179 -38.36 20.90 -20.28
C GLY A 179 -38.07 22.01 -19.28
N ILE A 180 -38.63 21.82 -18.08
CA ILE A 180 -38.31 22.63 -16.90
C ILE A 180 -37.04 22.10 -16.22
N CYS A 181 -36.86 20.78 -16.17
CA CYS A 181 -35.76 20.13 -15.46
C CYS A 181 -34.42 20.19 -16.21
N PRO A 182 -33.30 20.47 -15.54
CA PRO A 182 -31.97 20.34 -16.14
C PRO A 182 -31.61 18.87 -16.42
N SER A 183 -30.72 18.63 -17.39
CA SER A 183 -30.17 17.29 -17.66
C SER A 183 -29.09 16.86 -16.66
N SER A 184 -28.42 17.84 -16.05
CA SER A 184 -27.36 17.71 -15.05
C SER A 184 -27.25 19.03 -14.30
N TYR A 185 -26.77 18.98 -13.07
CA TYR A 185 -26.56 20.15 -12.21
C TYR A 185 -25.20 19.98 -11.54
N GLU A 186 -24.35 21.00 -11.67
CA GLU A 186 -22.91 20.87 -11.41
C GLU A 186 -22.33 19.65 -12.15
N ASN A 187 -21.73 18.70 -11.42
CA ASN A 187 -21.18 17.46 -11.97
C ASN A 187 -22.17 16.29 -11.91
N TYR A 188 -23.34 16.46 -11.27
CA TYR A 188 -24.27 15.38 -10.97
C TYR A 188 -25.30 15.18 -12.09
N LYS A 189 -25.62 13.90 -12.34
CA LYS A 189 -26.69 13.45 -13.24
C LYS A 189 -27.88 12.97 -12.42
N PHE A 190 -29.07 13.04 -13.01
CA PHE A 190 -30.31 12.64 -12.37
C PHE A 190 -31.05 11.60 -13.19
N SER A 191 -31.47 10.53 -12.51
CA SER A 191 -32.55 9.67 -12.99
C SER A 191 -33.87 10.44 -12.95
N LYS A 192 -34.76 10.16 -13.91
CA LYS A 192 -35.98 10.95 -14.15
C LYS A 192 -37.20 10.09 -13.89
N ALA A 193 -38.14 10.56 -13.07
CA ALA A 193 -39.32 9.79 -12.69
C ALA A 193 -40.61 10.62 -12.77
N VAL A 194 -41.65 10.04 -13.36
CA VAL A 194 -43.04 10.52 -13.22
C VAL A 194 -43.83 9.37 -12.60
N ASP A 195 -44.42 9.61 -11.44
CA ASP A 195 -45.07 8.58 -10.63
C ASP A 195 -44.14 7.37 -10.45
N ASP A 196 -44.53 6.18 -10.90
CA ASP A 196 -43.71 4.96 -10.77
C ASP A 196 -42.88 4.63 -12.02
N ARG A 197 -42.87 5.55 -13.01
CA ARG A 197 -42.12 5.42 -14.27
C ARG A 197 -40.75 6.07 -14.15
N VAL A 198 -39.77 5.31 -13.65
CA VAL A 198 -38.36 5.74 -13.58
C VAL A 198 -37.62 5.45 -14.88
N LYS A 199 -37.16 6.50 -15.59
CA LYS A 199 -36.15 6.40 -16.66
C LYS A 199 -34.77 6.64 -16.02
N ALA A 200 -34.12 5.56 -15.60
CA ALA A 200 -32.80 5.58 -14.98
C ALA A 200 -31.71 6.06 -15.96
N VAL A 201 -30.77 6.85 -15.46
CA VAL A 201 -29.63 7.35 -16.25
C VAL A 201 -28.34 6.68 -15.77
N SER A 202 -27.52 6.18 -16.71
CA SER A 202 -26.26 5.51 -16.34
C SER A 202 -25.28 6.48 -15.66
N GLY A 203 -24.90 6.14 -14.43
CA GLY A 203 -24.09 7.00 -13.54
C GLY A 203 -24.87 8.17 -12.93
N ALA A 204 -26.15 7.97 -12.57
CA ALA A 204 -26.97 8.93 -11.84
C ALA A 204 -27.50 8.31 -10.54
N ASP A 205 -26.82 8.58 -9.42
CA ASP A 205 -27.21 8.11 -8.07
C ASP A 205 -28.42 8.88 -7.50
N LEU A 206 -28.72 10.07 -8.04
CA LEU A 206 -29.80 10.95 -7.59
C LEU A 206 -31.02 10.86 -8.52
N THR A 207 -32.22 11.05 -7.98
CA THR A 207 -33.48 11.03 -8.75
C THR A 207 -34.28 12.32 -8.58
N ILE A 208 -34.84 12.84 -9.67
CA ILE A 208 -35.93 13.83 -9.63
C ILE A 208 -37.22 13.07 -9.93
N LYS A 209 -38.21 13.10 -9.03
CA LYS A 209 -39.56 12.53 -9.23
C LYS A 209 -40.62 13.63 -9.20
N PHE A 210 -41.56 13.58 -10.14
CA PHE A 210 -42.83 14.31 -10.07
C PHE A 210 -43.96 13.34 -9.78
N LEU A 211 -44.87 13.73 -8.89
CA LEU A 211 -46.09 12.98 -8.57
C LEU A 211 -47.30 13.72 -9.15
N THR A 212 -48.06 13.01 -9.98
CA THR A 212 -49.30 13.50 -10.61
C THR A 212 -50.53 13.02 -9.82
N PRO A 213 -51.71 13.61 -10.04
CA PRO A 213 -52.96 13.12 -9.43
C PRO A 213 -53.37 11.70 -9.85
N LEU A 214 -52.78 11.15 -10.92
CA LEU A 214 -53.06 9.80 -11.42
C LEU A 214 -52.39 8.68 -10.60
N SER A 215 -51.51 9.00 -9.64
CA SER A 215 -50.83 7.99 -8.82
C SER A 215 -51.60 7.68 -7.54
N ASP A 216 -51.69 6.40 -7.17
CA ASP A 216 -52.22 5.97 -5.87
C ASP A 216 -51.47 6.61 -4.67
N GLN A 217 -50.19 6.95 -4.85
CA GLN A 217 -49.34 7.64 -3.86
C GLN A 217 -49.76 9.11 -3.64
N TYR A 218 -50.62 9.66 -4.48
CA TYR A 218 -51.09 11.04 -4.40
C TYR A 218 -52.05 11.25 -3.23
N TYR A 219 -53.06 10.40 -3.14
CA TYR A 219 -54.12 10.52 -2.14
C TYR A 219 -53.60 10.24 -0.72
N SER A 220 -52.60 9.36 -0.57
CA SER A 220 -51.94 9.11 0.72
C SER A 220 -51.11 10.29 1.25
N ARG A 221 -50.81 11.30 0.42
CA ARG A 221 -50.14 12.55 0.83
C ARG A 221 -51.06 13.79 0.90
N LYS A 222 -52.25 13.76 0.30
CA LYS A 222 -53.24 14.86 0.37
C LYS A 222 -54.08 14.83 1.66
N GLY A 223 -54.19 13.69 2.34
CA GLY A 223 -55.02 13.53 3.54
C GLY A 223 -54.23 13.41 4.86
N ASN A 224 -54.76 14.01 5.94
CA ASN A 224 -54.35 13.71 7.32
C ASN A 224 -54.82 12.31 7.81
N GLN A 225 -55.31 11.46 6.90
CA GLN A 225 -55.76 10.12 7.22
C GLN A 225 -54.62 9.12 7.02
N GLN A 226 -54.00 8.80 8.15
CA GLN A 226 -53.24 7.57 8.35
C GLN A 226 -54.09 6.39 7.85
N SER A 227 -53.61 5.66 6.84
CA SER A 227 -54.36 4.57 6.22
C SER A 227 -54.69 3.48 7.24
N LEU A 228 -55.90 2.92 7.16
CA LEU A 228 -56.36 1.85 8.07
C LEU A 228 -55.58 0.53 7.90
N TYR A 229 -54.79 0.42 6.83
CA TYR A 229 -53.67 -0.52 6.74
C TYR A 229 -52.39 0.21 7.13
N GLY A 230 -51.74 -0.30 8.18
CA GLY A 230 -50.50 0.24 8.76
C GLY A 230 -49.25 -0.08 7.94
N ASP A 231 -49.35 -0.05 6.61
CA ASP A 231 -48.18 0.02 5.76
C ASP A 231 -47.50 1.37 6.00
N ASN A 232 -46.21 1.32 6.34
CA ASN A 232 -45.42 2.53 6.53
C ASN A 232 -45.27 3.27 5.20
N LEU A 233 -44.89 4.54 5.26
CA LEU A 233 -44.54 5.37 4.09
C LEU A 233 -43.17 4.95 3.46
N SER A 234 -42.86 3.65 3.47
CA SER A 234 -41.57 3.06 3.13
C SER A 234 -41.32 2.86 1.64
N ASN A 235 -42.36 2.84 0.80
CA ASN A 235 -42.24 2.37 -0.58
C ASN A 235 -41.83 3.48 -1.59
N ILE A 236 -41.29 4.61 -1.10
CA ILE A 236 -40.41 5.49 -1.88
C ILE A 236 -38.99 5.21 -1.41
N ASP A 237 -38.44 4.13 -1.97
CA ASP A 237 -37.33 3.32 -1.44
C ASP A 237 -35.93 3.91 -1.71
N SER A 238 -35.78 5.23 -1.63
CA SER A 238 -34.47 5.90 -1.79
C SER A 238 -34.37 7.24 -1.04
N THR A 239 -33.30 7.38 -0.26
CA THR A 239 -32.83 8.62 0.40
C THR A 239 -32.35 9.69 -0.59
N ASP A 240 -32.42 9.40 -1.89
CA ASP A 240 -31.68 10.09 -2.95
C ASP A 240 -32.62 10.78 -3.96
N THR A 241 -33.88 11.00 -3.56
CA THR A 241 -34.94 11.56 -4.41
C THR A 241 -35.35 12.97 -3.98
N LEU A 242 -35.37 13.89 -4.95
CA LEU A 242 -36.09 15.17 -4.90
C LEU A 242 -37.48 14.96 -5.51
N LEU A 243 -38.54 15.19 -4.73
CA LEU A 243 -39.93 14.85 -5.08
C LEU A 243 -40.83 16.09 -5.07
N PHE A 244 -41.45 16.40 -6.21
CA PHE A 244 -42.47 17.45 -6.37
C PHE A 244 -43.86 16.83 -6.47
N VAL A 245 -44.84 17.36 -5.74
CA VAL A 245 -46.25 16.89 -5.79
C VAL A 245 -47.14 17.93 -6.49
N LEU A 246 -47.59 17.63 -7.70
CA LEU A 246 -48.35 18.55 -8.54
C LEU A 246 -49.81 18.69 -8.02
N PRO A 247 -50.32 19.90 -7.76
CA PRO A 247 -51.55 20.07 -6.98
C PRO A 247 -52.87 19.84 -7.76
N ASP A 248 -52.81 19.81 -9.08
CA ASP A 248 -53.93 20.16 -9.97
C ASP A 248 -54.37 19.02 -10.91
N ASP A 249 -55.67 18.77 -10.93
CA ASP A 249 -56.36 17.81 -11.78
C ASP A 249 -56.67 18.37 -13.18
N GLU A 250 -56.79 19.70 -13.35
CA GLU A 250 -57.08 20.31 -14.68
C GLU A 250 -55.96 19.98 -15.69
N LEU A 251 -54.70 19.95 -15.26
CA LEU A 251 -53.58 19.49 -16.09
C LEU A 251 -53.84 18.15 -16.78
N ILE A 252 -54.39 17.17 -16.04
CA ILE A 252 -54.65 15.82 -16.55
C ILE A 252 -55.77 15.85 -17.58
N ASP A 253 -56.84 16.60 -17.34
CA ASP A 253 -57.96 16.72 -18.28
C ASP A 253 -57.60 17.54 -19.53
N GLN A 254 -56.75 18.57 -19.44
CA GLN A 254 -56.24 19.29 -20.61
C GLN A 254 -55.39 18.37 -21.50
N ILE A 255 -54.50 17.55 -20.91
CA ILE A 255 -53.71 16.57 -21.66
C ILE A 255 -54.60 15.48 -22.28
N ARG A 256 -55.55 14.92 -21.52
CA ARG A 256 -56.53 13.94 -22.00
C ARG A 256 -57.38 14.52 -23.14
N SER A 257 -57.73 15.80 -23.08
CA SER A 257 -58.49 16.52 -24.12
C SER A 257 -57.73 16.61 -25.44
N TYR A 258 -56.51 17.17 -25.46
CA TYR A 258 -55.78 17.29 -26.74
C TYR A 258 -55.34 15.94 -27.28
N LEU A 259 -55.04 14.94 -26.43
CA LEU A 259 -54.71 13.58 -26.89
C LEU A 259 -55.90 12.89 -27.58
N ARG A 260 -57.14 13.08 -27.08
CA ARG A 260 -58.37 12.61 -27.76
C ARG A 260 -58.47 13.22 -29.17
N ILE A 261 -58.29 14.53 -29.28
CA ILE A 261 -58.36 15.24 -30.56
C ILE A 261 -57.22 14.83 -31.52
N GLU A 262 -55.98 14.73 -31.04
CA GLU A 262 -54.85 14.25 -31.85
C GLU A 262 -55.09 12.82 -32.38
N LYS A 263 -55.62 11.93 -31.54
CA LYS A 263 -55.95 10.55 -31.92
C LYS A 263 -57.08 10.51 -32.96
N TYR A 264 -58.10 11.36 -32.78
CA TYR A 264 -59.19 11.56 -33.75
C TYR A 264 -58.68 12.02 -35.12
N LEU A 265 -57.89 13.10 -35.16
CA LEU A 265 -57.36 13.70 -36.38
C LEU A 265 -56.47 12.73 -37.17
N LYS A 266 -55.71 11.86 -36.48
CA LYS A 266 -54.91 10.80 -37.09
C LYS A 266 -55.80 9.71 -37.73
N GLN A 267 -56.83 9.25 -37.00
CA GLN A 267 -57.75 8.20 -37.46
C GLN A 267 -58.65 8.65 -38.62
N ASN A 268 -59.29 9.83 -38.52
CA ASN A 268 -60.25 10.33 -39.50
C ASN A 268 -59.65 11.19 -40.63
N SER A 269 -58.35 11.05 -40.87
CA SER A 269 -57.61 11.77 -41.92
C SER A 269 -58.17 11.56 -43.34
N SER A 270 -58.89 10.46 -43.60
CA SER A 270 -59.55 10.16 -44.89
C SER A 270 -60.89 10.89 -45.11
N ASN A 271 -61.57 11.38 -44.07
CA ASN A 271 -62.91 12.00 -44.18
C ASN A 271 -62.87 13.48 -44.66
N ARG A 272 -61.71 13.92 -45.15
CA ARG A 272 -61.36 15.30 -45.54
C ARG A 272 -62.01 15.82 -46.84
N ASN A 273 -63.05 15.14 -47.36
CA ASN A 273 -63.66 15.43 -48.66
C ASN A 273 -64.80 16.48 -48.61
N ASN A 274 -65.40 16.74 -47.44
CA ASN A 274 -66.37 17.84 -47.26
C ASN A 274 -65.65 19.08 -46.70
N ALA A 275 -65.85 20.24 -47.33
CA ALA A 275 -65.28 21.52 -46.90
C ALA A 275 -65.78 21.97 -45.51
N GLU A 276 -67.01 21.61 -45.13
CA GLU A 276 -67.55 21.88 -43.80
C GLU A 276 -66.82 21.07 -42.72
N ILE A 277 -66.71 19.75 -42.93
CA ILE A 277 -65.94 18.85 -42.06
C ILE A 277 -64.48 19.32 -41.94
N GLN A 278 -63.85 19.76 -43.03
CA GLN A 278 -62.48 20.31 -43.00
C GLN A 278 -62.35 21.54 -42.08
N ASN A 279 -63.31 22.47 -42.09
CA ASN A 279 -63.30 23.62 -41.18
C ASN A 279 -63.48 23.19 -39.71
N ILE A 280 -64.30 22.17 -39.45
CA ILE A 280 -64.50 21.60 -38.10
C ILE A 280 -63.21 20.92 -37.62
N LEU A 281 -62.56 20.11 -38.45
CA LEU A 281 -61.29 19.44 -38.14
C LEU A 281 -60.17 20.46 -37.85
N PHE A 282 -60.05 21.52 -38.66
CA PHE A 282 -59.08 22.60 -38.43
C PHE A 282 -59.37 23.38 -37.13
N THR A 283 -60.65 23.61 -36.81
CA THR A 283 -61.04 24.23 -35.53
C THR A 283 -60.66 23.34 -34.36
N LYS A 284 -60.84 22.01 -34.47
CA LYS A 284 -60.40 21.06 -33.45
C LYS A 284 -58.88 20.93 -33.34
N GLU A 285 -58.15 21.01 -34.45
CA GLU A 285 -56.68 21.09 -34.46
C GLU A 285 -56.20 22.31 -33.64
N LYS A 286 -56.84 23.47 -33.80
CA LYS A 286 -56.59 24.66 -32.96
C LYS A 286 -57.03 24.50 -31.50
N ASP A 287 -58.17 23.86 -31.22
CA ASP A 287 -58.59 23.55 -29.84
C ASP A 287 -57.51 22.70 -29.13
N ALA A 288 -56.94 21.72 -29.83
CA ALA A 288 -55.85 20.87 -29.31
C ALA A 288 -54.54 21.65 -29.09
N GLU A 289 -54.15 22.56 -30.00
CA GLU A 289 -53.01 23.45 -29.78
C GLU A 289 -53.19 24.34 -28.54
N SER A 290 -54.40 24.88 -28.33
CA SER A 290 -54.72 25.72 -27.17
C SER A 290 -54.69 24.93 -25.86
N ALA A 291 -55.34 23.76 -25.81
CA ALA A 291 -55.31 22.87 -24.65
C ALA A 291 -53.88 22.38 -24.33
N ARG A 292 -53.04 22.14 -25.35
CA ARG A 292 -51.61 21.80 -25.16
C ARG A 292 -50.81 22.97 -24.60
N ALA A 293 -51.06 24.20 -25.05
CA ALA A 293 -50.43 25.40 -24.51
C ALA A 293 -50.82 25.62 -23.04
N LYS A 294 -52.12 25.47 -22.71
CA LYS A 294 -52.59 25.55 -21.31
C LYS A 294 -52.00 24.45 -20.44
N ALA A 295 -51.89 23.20 -20.92
CA ALA A 295 -51.24 22.12 -20.19
C ALA A 295 -49.76 22.43 -19.87
N ALA A 296 -49.03 23.06 -20.80
CA ALA A 296 -47.65 23.48 -20.55
C ALA A 296 -47.57 24.60 -19.47
N GLU A 297 -48.49 25.56 -19.49
CA GLU A 297 -48.60 26.60 -18.46
C GLU A 297 -48.95 26.01 -17.08
N LEU A 298 -49.91 25.07 -17.01
CA LEU A 298 -50.29 24.37 -15.79
C LEU A 298 -49.17 23.50 -15.21
N ILE A 299 -48.25 22.95 -16.02
CA ILE A 299 -47.03 22.31 -15.49
C ILE A 299 -46.06 23.36 -14.90
N VAL A 300 -45.86 24.50 -15.56
CA VAL A 300 -45.00 25.58 -15.05
C VAL A 300 -45.53 26.11 -13.71
N GLN A 301 -46.83 26.36 -13.60
CA GLN A 301 -47.48 26.75 -12.35
C GLN A 301 -47.48 25.61 -11.33
N GLY A 302 -47.84 24.39 -11.73
CA GLY A 302 -47.87 23.22 -10.85
C GLY A 302 -46.52 22.95 -10.18
N VAL A 303 -45.40 23.16 -10.88
CA VAL A 303 -44.06 23.08 -10.27
C VAL A 303 -43.76 24.25 -9.32
N SER A 304 -44.23 25.46 -9.60
CA SER A 304 -44.17 26.60 -8.65
C SER A 304 -44.89 26.29 -7.34
N ASP A 305 -46.15 25.86 -7.45
CA ASP A 305 -47.08 25.79 -6.32
C ASP A 305 -47.03 24.43 -5.60
N SER A 306 -46.34 23.44 -6.16
CA SER A 306 -46.14 22.12 -5.57
C SER A 306 -45.43 22.13 -4.20
N LYS A 307 -45.86 21.19 -3.35
CA LYS A 307 -45.10 20.74 -2.18
C LYS A 307 -43.86 19.98 -2.65
N VAL A 308 -42.71 20.26 -2.01
CA VAL A 308 -41.42 19.69 -2.39
C VAL A 308 -40.82 18.93 -1.22
N PHE A 309 -40.28 17.74 -1.50
CA PHE A 309 -39.68 16.86 -0.51
C PHE A 309 -38.25 16.49 -0.91
N VAL A 310 -37.33 16.52 0.05
CA VAL A 310 -35.92 16.11 -0.08
C VAL A 310 -35.65 15.08 1.01
N ASP A 311 -35.16 13.89 0.65
CA ASP A 311 -34.94 12.79 1.62
C ASP A 311 -36.19 12.56 2.52
N ASN A 312 -37.35 12.48 1.87
CA ASN A 312 -38.69 12.37 2.47
C ASN A 312 -39.12 13.47 3.48
N LYS A 313 -38.33 14.53 3.68
CA LYS A 313 -38.69 15.70 4.51
C LYS A 313 -39.31 16.79 3.63
N GLU A 314 -40.39 17.43 4.08
CA GLU A 314 -41.01 18.56 3.38
C GLU A 314 -40.12 19.81 3.51
N VAL A 315 -39.83 20.49 2.39
CA VAL A 315 -38.92 21.65 2.33
C VAL A 315 -39.61 22.85 1.70
N MET A 316 -39.57 23.98 2.41
CA MET A 316 -40.11 25.27 1.96
C MET A 316 -39.11 26.02 1.07
N LEU A 317 -38.99 25.59 -0.18
CA LEU A 317 -38.19 26.27 -1.22
C LEU A 317 -38.76 27.65 -1.58
N GLY A 318 -37.92 28.54 -2.09
CA GLY A 318 -38.24 29.94 -2.37
C GLY A 318 -39.36 30.17 -3.39
N LYS A 319 -39.95 31.39 -3.35
CA LYS A 319 -40.90 31.90 -4.36
C LYS A 319 -40.16 32.50 -5.57
N THR A 320 -39.23 31.73 -6.12
CA THR A 320 -38.44 32.04 -7.31
C THR A 320 -38.93 31.17 -8.48
N SER A 321 -38.39 31.33 -9.70
CA SER A 321 -38.94 30.64 -10.88
C SER A 321 -38.88 29.11 -10.75
N PRO A 322 -39.77 28.34 -11.42
CA PRO A 322 -39.76 26.86 -11.34
C PRO A 322 -38.40 26.21 -11.64
N LYS A 323 -37.60 26.82 -12.53
CA LYS A 323 -36.24 26.36 -12.86
C LYS A 323 -35.22 26.63 -11.75
N GLU A 324 -35.45 27.66 -10.93
CA GLU A 324 -34.63 27.96 -9.74
C GLU A 324 -35.07 27.12 -8.54
N ARG A 325 -36.38 26.94 -8.34
CA ARG A 325 -36.96 26.03 -7.34
C ARG A 325 -36.44 24.59 -7.50
N ILE A 326 -36.33 24.09 -8.74
CA ILE A 326 -35.69 22.80 -9.00
C ILE A 326 -34.19 22.81 -8.64
N LYS A 327 -33.44 23.87 -8.96
CA LYS A 327 -32.01 23.97 -8.60
C LYS A 327 -31.81 23.99 -7.08
N GLU A 328 -32.60 24.78 -6.35
CA GLU A 328 -32.54 24.89 -4.89
C GLU A 328 -32.80 23.54 -4.20
N GLY A 329 -33.83 22.82 -4.64
CA GLY A 329 -34.11 21.45 -4.19
C GLY A 329 -33.00 20.45 -4.56
N LEU A 330 -32.34 20.62 -5.71
CA LEU A 330 -31.20 19.80 -6.12
C LEU A 330 -29.94 20.08 -5.28
N SER A 331 -29.63 21.34 -4.95
CA SER A 331 -28.52 21.68 -4.05
C SER A 331 -28.70 21.03 -2.68
N LEU A 332 -29.90 21.13 -2.11
CA LEU A 332 -30.23 20.50 -0.82
C LEU A 332 -30.23 18.96 -0.89
N LEU A 333 -30.61 18.36 -2.01
CA LEU A 333 -30.49 16.92 -2.20
C LEU A 333 -29.00 16.49 -2.23
N ILE A 334 -28.16 17.22 -2.97
CA ILE A 334 -26.72 16.96 -3.05
C ILE A 334 -26.06 17.09 -1.67
N GLU A 335 -26.39 18.14 -0.91
CA GLU A 335 -25.84 18.35 0.44
C GLU A 335 -26.21 17.23 1.44
N ASN A 336 -27.46 16.75 1.40
CA ASN A 336 -27.91 15.64 2.23
C ASN A 336 -27.27 14.30 1.83
N VAL A 337 -27.32 13.93 0.54
CA VAL A 337 -26.85 12.63 0.05
C VAL A 337 -25.31 12.55 0.06
N TYR A 338 -24.63 13.63 -0.32
CA TYR A 338 -23.17 13.72 -0.36
C TYR A 338 -22.62 14.55 0.81
N SER A 339 -23.10 14.26 2.03
CA SER A 339 -22.69 14.93 3.28
C SER A 339 -21.18 14.85 3.62
N LYS A 340 -20.38 14.06 2.88
CA LYS A 340 -18.91 14.04 2.95
C LYS A 340 -18.20 14.58 1.70
N ALA A 341 -18.91 15.24 0.77
CA ALA A 341 -18.29 15.93 -0.38
C ALA A 341 -17.31 17.02 0.09
N GLY A 342 -17.76 17.89 1.01
CA GLY A 342 -16.97 19.01 1.56
C GLY A 342 -15.74 18.61 2.40
N TYR A 343 -15.41 17.31 2.52
CA TYR A 343 -14.15 16.84 3.10
C TYR A 343 -12.96 17.10 2.15
N VAL A 344 -13.24 17.25 0.85
CA VAL A 344 -12.31 17.76 -0.15
C VAL A 344 -12.42 19.28 -0.21
N THR A 345 -11.34 19.98 0.11
CA THR A 345 -11.20 21.43 -0.03
C THR A 345 -10.46 21.84 -1.30
N LYS A 346 -9.80 20.88 -1.97
CA LYS A 346 -9.04 21.06 -3.22
C LYS A 346 -9.19 19.81 -4.09
N ASP A 347 -9.93 19.96 -5.17
CA ASP A 347 -10.04 18.96 -6.24
C ASP A 347 -8.74 18.80 -7.04
N TYR A 348 -8.66 17.71 -7.80
CA TYR A 348 -7.68 17.49 -8.87
C TYR A 348 -8.46 17.20 -10.16
N GLU A 349 -8.27 17.99 -11.21
CA GLU A 349 -9.07 17.88 -12.44
C GLU A 349 -8.43 17.01 -13.51
N ASN A 350 -7.09 16.90 -13.52
CA ASN A 350 -6.35 16.29 -14.61
C ASN A 350 -5.03 15.62 -14.17
N GLU A 351 -4.52 14.74 -15.02
CA GLU A 351 -3.24 14.02 -14.82
C GLU A 351 -2.04 14.97 -14.59
N ASN A 352 -2.04 16.15 -15.22
CA ASN A 352 -0.95 17.12 -15.04
C ASN A 352 -0.89 17.70 -13.62
N GLU A 353 -1.99 17.77 -12.88
CA GLU A 353 -2.00 18.19 -11.47
C GLU A 353 -1.47 17.11 -10.54
N VAL A 354 -1.78 15.83 -10.81
CA VAL A 354 -1.22 14.68 -10.07
C VAL A 354 0.27 14.51 -10.37
N LEU A 355 0.70 14.75 -11.63
CA LEU A 355 2.12 14.83 -12.00
C LEU A 355 2.84 16.00 -11.33
N LYS A 356 2.23 17.20 -11.27
CA LYS A 356 2.80 18.36 -10.56
C LYS A 356 2.97 18.06 -9.07
N LEU A 357 1.93 17.51 -8.42
CA LEU A 357 1.96 17.07 -7.02
C LEU A 357 3.17 16.16 -6.75
N LEU A 358 3.37 15.13 -7.58
CA LEU A 358 4.45 14.14 -7.44
C LEU A 358 5.84 14.64 -7.89
N ARG A 359 5.94 15.88 -8.39
CA ARG A 359 7.19 16.51 -8.86
C ARG A 359 7.55 17.82 -8.14
N SER A 360 6.71 18.32 -7.24
CA SER A 360 6.92 19.63 -6.59
C SER A 360 7.65 19.47 -5.26
N ASP A 361 8.78 20.16 -5.09
CA ASP A 361 9.41 20.35 -3.77
C ASP A 361 8.54 21.21 -2.82
N ASP A 362 7.60 21.96 -3.39
CA ASP A 362 6.71 22.96 -2.75
C ASP A 362 5.49 22.29 -2.05
N LEU A 363 5.78 21.31 -1.19
CA LEU A 363 4.85 20.33 -0.62
C LEU A 363 3.70 20.94 0.23
N GLU A 364 3.89 22.14 0.77
CA GLU A 364 2.89 22.83 1.61
C GLU A 364 1.64 23.23 0.79
N LYS A 365 1.81 23.67 -0.46
CA LYS A 365 0.74 24.10 -1.38
C LYS A 365 -0.19 22.96 -1.82
N PHE A 366 0.12 21.74 -1.42
CA PHE A 366 -0.64 20.53 -1.71
C PHE A 366 -1.13 19.76 -0.47
N GLY A 367 -0.92 20.30 0.74
CA GLY A 367 -1.38 19.64 1.98
C GLY A 367 -0.49 18.47 2.43
N VAL A 368 0.71 18.30 1.84
CA VAL A 368 1.65 17.24 2.23
C VAL A 368 2.35 17.60 3.54
N THR A 369 2.76 18.86 3.72
CA THR A 369 3.34 19.41 4.95
C THR A 369 2.52 20.61 5.45
N GLY A 370 2.41 20.77 6.78
CA GLY A 370 1.91 21.98 7.47
C GLY A 370 0.45 22.43 7.25
N SER A 371 -0.26 21.90 6.25
CA SER A 371 -1.47 22.52 5.69
C SER A 371 -2.75 21.68 5.92
N GLU A 372 -3.84 22.38 6.28
CA GLU A 372 -5.21 21.84 6.48
C GLU A 372 -5.86 21.28 5.21
N THR A 373 -5.26 21.50 4.03
CA THR A 373 -5.83 21.13 2.72
C THR A 373 -6.19 19.65 2.65
N ASN A 374 -7.46 19.35 2.33
CA ASN A 374 -8.02 18.00 2.24
C ASN A 374 -7.85 17.13 3.52
N ARG A 375 -7.58 17.71 4.70
CA ARG A 375 -7.23 16.95 5.92
C ARG A 375 -8.30 15.92 6.32
N LEU A 376 -9.59 16.24 6.16
CA LEU A 376 -10.68 15.32 6.45
C LEU A 376 -10.75 14.16 5.45
N ALA A 377 -10.65 14.44 4.15
CA ALA A 377 -10.66 13.41 3.11
C ALA A 377 -9.46 12.46 3.21
N LEU A 378 -8.26 13.00 3.49
CA LEU A 378 -7.04 12.22 3.72
C LEU A 378 -7.18 11.28 4.93
N LYS A 379 -7.74 11.77 6.04
CA LYS A 379 -7.97 10.96 7.25
C LYS A 379 -8.97 9.82 6.99
N GLU A 380 -10.13 10.11 6.41
CA GLU A 380 -11.16 9.12 6.10
C GLU A 380 -10.64 8.06 5.11
N MET A 381 -9.87 8.48 4.10
CA MET A 381 -9.22 7.57 3.15
C MET A 381 -8.24 6.63 3.86
N LEU A 382 -7.37 7.16 4.74
CA LEU A 382 -6.41 6.35 5.49
C LEU A 382 -7.11 5.38 6.47
N GLU A 383 -8.17 5.81 7.15
CA GLU A 383 -8.97 4.95 8.04
C GLU A 383 -9.70 3.84 7.26
N TYR A 384 -10.22 4.11 6.07
CA TYR A 384 -10.80 3.07 5.22
C TYR A 384 -9.75 2.08 4.69
N ILE A 385 -8.57 2.56 4.26
CA ILE A 385 -7.47 1.68 3.83
C ILE A 385 -7.03 0.79 5.01
N ARG A 386 -6.91 1.33 6.23
CA ARG A 386 -6.63 0.55 7.46
C ARG A 386 -7.68 -0.53 7.71
N LEU A 387 -8.97 -0.17 7.69
CA LEU A 387 -10.07 -1.10 7.93
C LEU A 387 -10.15 -2.20 6.85
N LYS A 388 -9.88 -1.88 5.58
CA LYS A 388 -9.90 -2.88 4.50
C LYS A 388 -8.65 -3.75 4.51
N HIS A 389 -7.45 -3.17 4.66
CA HIS A 389 -6.19 -3.92 4.72
C HIS A 389 -6.21 -4.94 5.87
N GLY A 390 -6.72 -4.58 7.05
CA GLY A 390 -6.91 -5.50 8.18
C GLY A 390 -7.97 -6.60 7.98
N ARG A 391 -8.73 -6.59 6.87
CA ARG A 391 -9.72 -7.63 6.52
C ARG A 391 -9.33 -8.47 5.30
N SER A 392 -8.70 -7.87 4.28
CA SER A 392 -8.38 -8.54 3.01
C SER A 392 -6.88 -8.60 2.68
N GLY A 393 -6.00 -7.97 3.48
CA GLY A 393 -4.56 -7.87 3.24
C GLY A 393 -4.16 -7.06 1.99
N ARG A 394 -5.13 -6.67 1.15
CA ARG A 394 -4.96 -5.97 -0.13
C ARG A 394 -6.08 -4.97 -0.34
N VAL A 395 -5.75 -3.81 -0.89
CA VAL A 395 -6.66 -2.75 -1.33
C VAL A 395 -6.26 -2.35 -2.74
N LEU A 396 -7.19 -2.26 -3.68
CA LEU A 396 -6.94 -1.80 -5.04
C LEU A 396 -7.28 -0.32 -5.21
N LEU A 397 -6.71 0.35 -6.21
CA LEU A 397 -7.10 1.72 -6.52
C LEU A 397 -8.54 1.81 -7.06
N SER A 398 -9.01 0.78 -7.78
CA SER A 398 -10.42 0.69 -8.22
C SER A 398 -11.38 0.60 -7.04
N ASP A 399 -11.05 -0.13 -5.97
CA ASP A 399 -11.84 -0.16 -4.73
C ASP A 399 -12.04 1.25 -4.12
N LEU A 400 -10.97 2.06 -4.11
CA LEU A 400 -11.02 3.40 -3.54
C LEU A 400 -11.83 4.34 -4.42
N LYS A 401 -11.66 4.26 -5.76
CA LYS A 401 -12.47 5.03 -6.71
C LYS A 401 -13.95 4.64 -6.59
N GLU A 402 -14.29 3.35 -6.55
CA GLU A 402 -15.69 2.93 -6.37
C GLU A 402 -16.27 3.40 -5.02
N ARG A 403 -15.49 3.33 -3.93
CA ARG A 403 -15.96 3.76 -2.60
C ARG A 403 -16.17 5.26 -2.49
N PHE A 404 -15.24 6.07 -3.01
CA PHE A 404 -15.21 7.53 -2.79
C PHE A 404 -15.86 8.35 -3.92
N THR A 405 -16.10 7.77 -5.09
CA THR A 405 -16.96 8.38 -6.13
C THR A 405 -18.46 8.19 -5.81
N LYS A 406 -18.84 7.19 -5.00
CA LYS A 406 -20.22 6.93 -4.55
C LYS A 406 -20.64 7.76 -3.32
N LYS A 407 -21.94 7.78 -3.02
CA LYS A 407 -22.49 8.37 -1.77
C LYS A 407 -21.89 7.71 -0.51
N PRO A 408 -21.59 8.45 0.57
CA PRO A 408 -21.88 9.87 0.80
C PRO A 408 -20.75 10.84 0.37
N TYR A 409 -19.82 10.42 -0.49
CA TYR A 409 -18.62 11.20 -0.82
C TYR A 409 -18.74 11.98 -2.13
N GLY A 410 -19.02 11.31 -3.26
CA GLY A 410 -19.21 11.97 -4.56
C GLY A 410 -17.93 12.58 -5.16
N TRP A 411 -16.74 12.19 -4.70
CA TRP A 411 -15.48 12.81 -5.14
C TRP A 411 -15.11 12.41 -6.59
N LYS A 412 -14.44 13.31 -7.34
CA LYS A 412 -13.97 13.02 -8.70
C LYS A 412 -12.93 11.89 -8.71
N ASP A 413 -12.95 11.01 -9.72
CA ASP A 413 -11.95 9.93 -9.91
C ASP A 413 -10.49 10.42 -9.83
N MET A 414 -10.20 11.60 -10.39
CA MET A 414 -8.87 12.22 -10.34
C MET A 414 -8.53 12.78 -8.96
N THR A 415 -9.51 13.32 -8.23
CA THR A 415 -9.35 13.74 -6.84
C THR A 415 -9.02 12.56 -5.93
N VAL A 416 -9.67 11.40 -6.10
CA VAL A 416 -9.31 10.17 -5.39
C VAL A 416 -7.86 9.77 -5.67
N SER A 417 -7.42 9.81 -6.93
CA SER A 417 -6.00 9.56 -7.28
C SER A 417 -5.03 10.59 -6.68
N GLY A 418 -5.39 11.88 -6.64
CA GLY A 418 -4.59 12.95 -6.04
C GLY A 418 -4.45 12.81 -4.52
N LEU A 419 -5.51 12.37 -3.83
CA LEU A 419 -5.47 12.05 -2.40
C LEU A 419 -4.55 10.85 -2.11
N VAL A 420 -4.61 9.78 -2.92
CA VAL A 420 -3.68 8.63 -2.81
C VAL A 420 -2.23 9.06 -3.05
N ALA A 421 -1.98 9.92 -4.05
CA ALA A 421 -0.65 10.50 -4.29
C ALA A 421 -0.17 11.37 -3.11
N THR A 422 -1.06 12.12 -2.47
CA THR A 422 -0.75 12.92 -1.27
C THR A 422 -0.38 12.02 -0.08
N LEU A 423 -1.10 10.91 0.16
CA LEU A 423 -0.79 9.94 1.22
C LEU A 423 0.52 9.16 0.95
N TYR A 424 0.83 8.88 -0.32
CA TYR A 424 2.12 8.32 -0.73
C TYR A 424 3.28 9.30 -0.46
N LEU A 425 3.13 10.59 -0.79
CA LEU A 425 4.12 11.63 -0.49
C LEU A 425 4.31 11.88 1.01
N LYS A 426 3.28 11.64 1.84
CA LYS A 426 3.38 11.66 3.32
C LYS A 426 4.10 10.43 3.90
N GLU A 427 4.60 9.52 3.07
CA GLU A 427 5.15 8.22 3.47
C GLU A 427 4.17 7.35 4.29
N GLU A 428 2.85 7.49 4.08
CA GLU A 428 1.82 6.70 4.79
C GLU A 428 1.33 5.48 4.01
N LEU A 429 1.59 5.47 2.69
CA LEU A 429 1.25 4.36 1.79
C LEU A 429 2.48 3.89 1.00
N LYS A 430 2.49 2.60 0.68
CA LYS A 430 3.29 1.98 -0.38
C LYS A 430 2.37 1.63 -1.54
N LEU A 431 2.84 1.82 -2.76
CA LEU A 431 2.10 1.51 -3.98
C LEU A 431 2.86 0.41 -4.73
N ARG A 432 2.16 -0.66 -5.14
CA ARG A 432 2.76 -1.84 -5.79
C ARG A 432 2.00 -2.18 -7.06
N TYR A 433 2.69 -2.22 -8.19
CA TYR A 433 2.11 -2.48 -9.51
C TYR A 433 2.74 -3.75 -10.09
N GLN A 434 1.92 -4.72 -10.51
CA GLN A 434 2.35 -6.01 -11.09
C GLN A 434 3.42 -6.79 -10.28
N SER A 435 3.50 -6.54 -8.97
CA SER A 435 4.46 -7.07 -7.97
C SER A 435 5.74 -6.27 -7.72
N GLU A 436 6.01 -5.21 -8.47
CA GLU A 436 7.09 -4.27 -8.16
C GLU A 436 6.60 -3.09 -7.32
N TYR A 437 7.41 -2.65 -6.35
CA TYR A 437 7.12 -1.45 -5.57
C TYR A 437 7.47 -0.19 -6.35
N MET A 438 6.56 0.77 -6.35
CA MET A 438 6.70 2.02 -7.07
C MET A 438 7.55 3.00 -6.27
N PHE A 439 8.74 3.33 -6.78
CA PHE A 439 9.62 4.37 -6.23
C PHE A 439 9.76 5.61 -7.14
N ASN A 440 9.49 5.46 -8.44
CA ASN A 440 9.62 6.53 -9.43
C ASN A 440 8.32 7.33 -9.56
N THR A 441 8.35 8.60 -9.18
CA THR A 441 7.19 9.52 -9.16
C THR A 441 6.48 9.66 -10.51
N ASP A 442 7.22 9.69 -11.61
CA ASP A 442 6.70 9.79 -12.98
C ASP A 442 5.93 8.54 -13.42
N ALA A 443 6.34 7.37 -12.93
CA ALA A 443 5.65 6.10 -13.19
C ALA A 443 4.45 5.96 -12.25
N THR A 444 4.61 6.31 -10.97
CA THR A 444 3.52 6.34 -9.97
C THR A 444 2.35 7.20 -10.45
N ALA A 445 2.61 8.40 -10.96
CA ALA A 445 1.56 9.29 -11.47
C ALA A 445 0.71 8.62 -12.55
N LYS A 446 1.35 8.06 -13.59
CA LYS A 446 0.69 7.44 -14.75
C LYS A 446 -0.19 6.24 -14.39
N HIS A 447 0.19 5.45 -13.40
CA HIS A 447 -0.60 4.30 -12.96
C HIS A 447 -1.73 4.68 -11.98
N LEU A 448 -1.63 5.84 -11.31
CA LEU A 448 -2.74 6.39 -10.52
C LEU A 448 -3.82 7.04 -11.39
N THR A 449 -3.43 7.68 -12.50
CA THR A 449 -4.33 8.45 -13.40
C THR A 449 -5.10 7.56 -14.37
N ARG A 450 -4.46 6.54 -14.95
CA ARG A 450 -5.12 5.61 -15.90
C ARG A 450 -6.26 4.84 -15.25
N LYS A 451 -7.29 4.52 -16.04
CA LYS A 451 -8.39 3.63 -15.61
C LYS A 451 -7.96 2.16 -15.67
N ASP A 452 -7.34 1.74 -16.76
CA ASP A 452 -6.93 0.35 -17.00
C ASP A 452 -5.96 -0.21 -15.95
N ASP A 453 -5.22 0.65 -15.25
CA ASP A 453 -4.23 0.27 -14.22
C ASP A 453 -4.81 0.28 -12.78
N ALA A 454 -6.04 0.78 -12.59
CA ALA A 454 -6.65 0.89 -11.26
C ALA A 454 -6.93 -0.47 -10.59
N ASP A 455 -7.21 -1.51 -11.39
CA ASP A 455 -7.36 -2.90 -10.92
C ASP A 455 -6.03 -3.64 -10.73
N LYS A 456 -4.91 -3.04 -11.18
CA LYS A 456 -3.56 -3.63 -11.11
C LYS A 456 -2.71 -3.02 -9.99
N LEU A 457 -3.03 -1.81 -9.56
CA LEU A 457 -2.29 -1.05 -8.56
C LEU A 457 -2.81 -1.39 -7.16
N VAL A 458 -1.98 -2.07 -6.38
CA VAL A 458 -2.24 -2.43 -4.98
C VAL A 458 -1.73 -1.32 -4.08
N ILE A 459 -2.55 -0.94 -3.11
CA ILE A 459 -2.28 0.05 -2.08
C ILE A 459 -2.06 -0.69 -0.77
N GLU A 460 -0.89 -0.49 -0.17
CA GLU A 460 -0.46 -1.10 1.08
C GLU A 460 -0.10 0.01 2.06
N ILE A 461 -0.33 -0.21 3.35
CA ILE A 461 0.00 0.81 4.36
C ILE A 461 1.50 0.76 4.60
N ARG A 462 2.14 1.93 4.64
CA ARG A 462 3.46 2.03 5.22
C ARG A 462 3.29 2.07 6.73
N GLU A 463 3.56 0.94 7.39
CA GLU A 463 3.98 1.01 8.78
C GLU A 463 5.19 1.94 8.82
N LYS A 464 5.05 3.06 9.52
CA LYS A 464 6.18 3.89 9.93
C LYS A 464 6.79 3.21 11.15
N ALA A 465 8.12 3.30 11.31
CA ALA A 465 8.72 2.98 12.60
C ALA A 465 8.10 3.89 13.69
N GLY A 466 7.93 3.39 14.91
CA GLY A 466 7.49 4.25 16.00
C GLY A 466 8.50 5.38 16.23
N GLU A 467 8.05 6.56 16.66
CA GLU A 467 9.01 7.59 17.10
C GLU A 467 9.94 7.07 18.21
N GLU A 468 9.44 6.16 19.04
CA GLU A 468 10.21 5.46 20.07
C GLU A 468 11.24 4.48 19.46
N ASP A 469 10.87 3.70 18.43
CA ASP A 469 11.82 2.86 17.67
C ASP A 469 12.95 3.72 17.09
N LEU A 470 12.59 4.83 16.41
CA LEU A 470 13.55 5.73 15.77
C LEU A 470 14.47 6.43 16.78
N LYS A 471 13.93 6.85 17.94
CA LYS A 471 14.72 7.41 19.05
C LYS A 471 15.65 6.35 19.65
N ALA A 472 15.18 5.12 19.85
CA ALA A 472 16.00 4.01 20.35
C ALA A 472 17.15 3.68 19.39
N VAL A 473 16.91 3.60 18.08
CA VAL A 473 17.98 3.34 17.09
C VAL A 473 18.98 4.49 17.00
N LYS A 474 18.53 5.76 17.04
CA LYS A 474 19.45 6.91 17.09
C LYS A 474 20.30 6.89 18.38
N GLN A 475 19.71 6.51 19.51
CA GLN A 475 20.43 6.36 20.77
C GLN A 475 21.49 5.25 20.69
N ILE A 476 21.16 4.06 20.17
CA ILE A 476 22.12 2.95 19.96
C ILE A 476 23.30 3.38 19.07
N LEU A 477 23.05 4.17 18.02
CA LEU A 477 24.10 4.68 17.13
C LEU A 477 24.98 5.76 17.77
N SER A 478 24.43 6.54 18.71
CA SER A 478 25.22 7.46 19.53
C SER A 478 26.04 6.71 20.58
N ASP A 479 25.45 5.73 21.25
CA ASP A 479 26.02 5.01 22.40
C ASP A 479 27.09 3.99 21.99
N LEU A 480 26.93 3.29 20.86
CA LEU A 480 27.83 2.23 20.40
C LEU A 480 28.76 2.63 19.23
N PHE A 481 28.38 3.63 18.42
CA PHE A 481 29.11 4.00 17.19
C PHE A 481 29.50 5.49 17.12
N GLU A 482 29.29 6.24 18.21
CA GLU A 482 29.60 7.68 18.36
C GLU A 482 28.98 8.58 17.27
N LYS A 483 27.86 8.16 16.65
CA LYS A 483 27.21 8.90 15.54
C LYS A 483 26.18 9.90 16.02
N ILE A 484 26.57 11.17 16.09
CA ILE A 484 25.71 12.27 16.56
C ILE A 484 24.81 12.83 15.43
N ASN A 485 25.35 13.02 14.22
CA ASN A 485 24.64 13.66 13.10
C ASN A 485 23.87 12.63 12.25
N LEU A 486 22.67 12.25 12.69
CA LEU A 486 21.83 11.23 12.03
C LEU A 486 20.59 11.82 11.32
N PRO A 487 20.30 11.46 10.04
CA PRO A 487 19.20 12.02 9.26
C PRO A 487 17.83 11.95 9.95
N GLU A 488 16.96 12.93 9.67
CA GLU A 488 15.59 12.94 10.21
C GLU A 488 14.62 12.06 9.41
N LYS A 489 14.78 11.95 8.09
CA LYS A 489 13.91 11.14 7.24
C LYS A 489 14.21 9.65 7.41
N GLU A 490 13.17 8.84 7.62
CA GLU A 490 13.26 7.39 7.84
C GLU A 490 14.08 6.67 6.74
N GLY A 491 13.81 6.99 5.46
CA GLY A 491 14.47 6.36 4.31
C GLY A 491 15.92 6.81 4.04
N GLU A 492 16.35 7.94 4.61
CA GLU A 492 17.76 8.38 4.58
C GLU A 492 18.52 7.77 5.76
N LEU A 493 17.91 7.80 6.96
CA LEU A 493 18.43 7.15 8.16
C LEU A 493 18.67 5.66 7.92
N TYR A 494 17.71 4.93 7.33
CA TYR A 494 17.82 3.49 7.08
C TYR A 494 19.05 3.13 6.23
N LYS A 495 19.39 3.95 5.22
CA LYS A 495 20.58 3.74 4.39
C LYS A 495 21.86 3.90 5.21
N GLU A 496 21.94 4.93 6.04
CA GLU A 496 23.14 5.20 6.85
C GLU A 496 23.31 4.15 7.97
N VAL A 497 22.23 3.73 8.66
CA VAL A 497 22.31 2.66 9.67
C VAL A 497 22.77 1.34 9.02
N LYS A 498 22.17 1.00 7.86
CA LYS A 498 22.51 -0.24 7.13
C LYS A 498 23.95 -0.23 6.64
N LYS A 499 24.46 0.92 6.18
CA LYS A 499 25.87 1.14 5.84
C LYS A 499 26.79 0.96 7.06
N ILE A 500 26.49 1.58 8.20
CA ILE A 500 27.30 1.43 9.44
C ILE A 500 27.37 -0.04 9.88
N PHE A 501 26.25 -0.76 9.83
CA PHE A 501 26.24 -2.19 10.18
C PHE A 501 26.96 -3.05 9.13
N GLN A 502 26.99 -2.65 7.85
CA GLN A 502 27.77 -3.32 6.79
C GLN A 502 29.28 -3.05 6.91
N GLU A 503 29.69 -1.83 7.28
CA GLU A 503 31.07 -1.49 7.64
C GLU A 503 31.54 -2.35 8.83
N GLU A 504 30.74 -2.43 9.89
CA GLU A 504 31.08 -3.25 11.06
C GLU A 504 31.06 -4.77 10.77
N LEU A 505 30.09 -5.26 9.99
CA LEU A 505 30.12 -6.66 9.51
C LEU A 505 31.39 -6.97 8.71
N SER A 506 31.90 -6.01 7.94
CA SER A 506 33.15 -6.15 7.18
C SER A 506 34.37 -6.19 8.10
N ASN A 507 34.39 -5.35 9.16
CA ASN A 507 35.41 -5.40 10.20
C ASN A 507 35.46 -6.79 10.87
N LEU A 508 34.29 -7.30 11.29
CA LEU A 508 34.17 -8.61 11.96
C LEU A 508 34.60 -9.78 11.04
N GLN A 509 34.28 -9.73 9.74
CA GLN A 509 34.78 -10.70 8.75
C GLN A 509 36.30 -10.64 8.60
N GLY A 510 36.89 -9.44 8.66
CA GLY A 510 38.35 -9.27 8.70
C GLY A 510 39.01 -9.91 9.94
N LEU A 511 38.33 -9.88 11.09
CA LEU A 511 38.80 -10.58 12.29
C LEU A 511 38.67 -12.10 12.17
N GLU A 512 37.59 -12.62 11.57
CA GLU A 512 37.44 -14.05 11.29
C GLU A 512 38.56 -14.61 10.42
N GLY A 513 39.07 -13.85 9.45
CA GLY A 513 40.25 -14.23 8.67
C GLY A 513 41.49 -14.48 9.54
N ARG A 514 41.72 -13.65 10.56
CA ARG A 514 42.87 -13.81 11.49
C ARG A 514 42.76 -15.05 12.38
N TYR A 515 41.54 -15.49 12.71
CA TYR A 515 41.30 -16.77 13.40
C TYR A 515 41.54 -18.01 12.50
N GLN A 516 41.68 -17.84 11.18
CA GLN A 516 42.10 -18.91 10.26
C GLN A 516 43.63 -19.02 10.17
N GLU A 517 44.37 -17.91 10.35
CA GLU A 517 45.84 -17.90 10.37
C GLU A 517 46.43 -18.53 11.65
N GLU A 518 45.82 -18.27 12.80
CA GLU A 518 46.30 -18.73 14.11
C GLU A 518 45.09 -19.08 14.99
N THR A 519 44.83 -20.38 15.16
CA THR A 519 43.60 -20.88 15.80
C THR A 519 43.56 -20.69 17.31
N GLY A 520 44.70 -20.37 17.93
CA GLY A 520 44.83 -20.19 19.39
C GLY A 520 44.40 -18.82 19.93
N TYR A 521 43.88 -17.91 19.10
CA TYR A 521 43.44 -16.59 19.58
C TYR A 521 42.13 -16.69 20.40
N PRO A 522 41.99 -15.92 21.50
CA PRO A 522 40.78 -15.87 22.33
C PRO A 522 39.65 -15.06 21.68
N GLY A 523 38.41 -15.25 22.14
CA GLY A 523 37.25 -14.38 21.80
C GLY A 523 36.49 -14.69 20.51
N ARG A 524 36.83 -15.78 19.80
CA ARG A 524 36.16 -16.15 18.54
C ARG A 524 34.62 -16.29 18.66
N PRO A 525 34.05 -16.97 19.68
CA PRO A 525 32.60 -17.13 19.78
C PRO A 525 31.85 -15.79 19.91
N GLN A 526 32.44 -14.80 20.58
CA GLN A 526 31.87 -13.46 20.77
C GLN A 526 31.79 -12.70 19.44
N ILE A 527 32.86 -12.75 18.64
CA ILE A 527 32.90 -12.18 17.28
C ILE A 527 31.88 -12.87 16.36
N GLU A 528 31.80 -14.21 16.41
CA GLU A 528 30.88 -14.98 15.56
C GLU A 528 29.41 -14.71 15.92
N ALA A 529 29.08 -14.62 17.21
CA ALA A 529 27.74 -14.27 17.70
C ALA A 529 27.32 -12.84 17.32
N TYR A 530 28.19 -11.84 17.56
CA TYR A 530 27.92 -10.45 17.22
C TYR A 530 27.79 -10.24 15.68
N ARG A 531 28.64 -10.91 14.89
CA ARG A 531 28.52 -10.92 13.42
C ARG A 531 27.20 -11.54 12.95
N LYS A 532 26.77 -12.66 13.55
CA LYS A 532 25.47 -13.29 13.23
C LYS A 532 24.31 -12.35 13.53
N PHE A 533 24.32 -11.71 14.69
CA PHE A 533 23.31 -10.74 15.13
C PHE A 533 23.17 -9.56 14.14
N LEU A 534 24.29 -8.90 13.78
CA LEU A 534 24.25 -7.81 12.79
C LEU A 534 23.78 -8.28 11.41
N LYS A 535 24.16 -9.50 10.99
CA LYS A 535 23.73 -10.07 9.72
C LYS A 535 22.21 -10.26 9.68
N GLU A 536 21.63 -10.92 10.70
CA GLU A 536 20.17 -11.09 10.85
C GLU A 536 19.41 -9.76 10.76
N LEU A 537 19.94 -8.69 11.36
CA LEU A 537 19.36 -7.35 11.25
C LEU A 537 19.45 -6.79 9.82
N THR A 538 20.63 -6.80 9.20
CA THR A 538 20.84 -6.22 7.86
C THR A 538 20.14 -6.94 6.71
N GLU A 539 19.73 -8.20 6.88
CA GLU A 539 18.97 -8.95 5.87
C GLU A 539 17.53 -8.43 5.69
N ASN A 540 16.98 -7.68 6.65
CA ASN A 540 15.66 -7.06 6.52
C ASN A 540 15.66 -6.02 5.38
N PRO A 541 14.73 -6.11 4.41
CA PRO A 541 14.65 -5.16 3.30
C PRO A 541 13.83 -3.90 3.63
N ASP A 542 12.90 -4.00 4.59
CA ASP A 542 11.95 -2.96 4.99
C ASP A 542 12.50 -2.07 6.13
N SER A 543 12.32 -0.75 6.02
CA SER A 543 12.82 0.23 7.00
C SER A 543 12.18 0.09 8.37
N SER A 544 10.85 -0.04 8.43
CA SER A 544 10.11 -0.08 9.70
C SER A 544 10.33 -1.38 10.46
N THR A 545 10.38 -2.50 9.75
CA THR A 545 10.69 -3.82 10.30
C THR A 545 12.12 -3.87 10.80
N PHE A 546 13.07 -3.30 10.04
CA PHE A 546 14.46 -3.14 10.47
C PHE A 546 14.59 -2.31 11.75
N PHE A 547 14.01 -1.10 11.82
CA PHE A 547 14.12 -0.25 13.00
C PHE A 547 13.47 -0.90 14.24
N ARG A 548 12.30 -1.53 14.10
CA ARG A 548 11.64 -2.26 15.18
C ARG A 548 12.46 -3.46 15.66
N ALA A 549 13.13 -4.17 14.76
CA ALA A 549 14.03 -5.28 15.11
C ALA A 549 15.28 -4.82 15.87
N VAL A 550 15.88 -3.69 15.48
CA VAL A 550 17.03 -3.08 16.19
C VAL A 550 16.60 -2.56 17.57
N ALA A 551 15.46 -1.86 17.66
CA ALA A 551 14.97 -1.30 18.92
C ALA A 551 14.56 -2.39 19.93
N SER A 552 13.84 -3.42 19.49
CA SER A 552 13.42 -4.53 20.37
C SER A 552 14.57 -5.42 20.84
N ARG A 553 15.65 -5.57 20.05
CA ARG A 553 16.87 -6.30 20.43
C ARG A 553 17.96 -5.41 21.04
N ARG A 554 17.66 -4.19 21.51
CA ARG A 554 18.63 -3.23 22.05
C ARG A 554 19.59 -3.83 23.09
N THR A 555 19.07 -4.52 24.10
CA THR A 555 19.88 -5.07 25.20
C THR A 555 20.77 -6.24 24.75
N GLU A 556 20.33 -7.02 23.76
CA GLU A 556 21.13 -8.07 23.12
C GLU A 556 22.29 -7.45 22.31
N PHE A 557 22.01 -6.35 21.58
CA PHE A 557 23.01 -5.58 20.84
C PHE A 557 24.08 -5.01 21.79
N GLU A 558 23.67 -4.30 22.84
CA GLU A 558 24.59 -3.67 23.81
C GLU A 558 25.48 -4.70 24.50
N ALA A 559 24.92 -5.86 24.87
CA ALA A 559 25.68 -6.96 25.45
C ALA A 559 26.70 -7.57 24.46
N LEU A 560 26.27 -7.91 23.24
CA LEU A 560 27.15 -8.48 22.21
C LEU A 560 28.25 -7.50 21.77
N HIS A 561 27.94 -6.20 21.71
CA HIS A 561 28.92 -5.16 21.43
C HIS A 561 29.97 -5.08 22.54
N ALA A 562 29.54 -5.03 23.82
CA ALA A 562 30.43 -4.98 24.97
C ALA A 562 31.28 -6.25 25.13
N GLU A 563 30.78 -7.42 24.73
CA GLU A 563 31.56 -8.66 24.67
C GLU A 563 32.59 -8.68 23.51
N ALA A 564 32.27 -8.04 22.38
CA ALA A 564 33.16 -7.98 21.22
C ALA A 564 34.29 -6.94 21.37
N GLU A 565 34.04 -5.83 22.07
CA GLU A 565 34.98 -4.69 22.15
C GLU A 565 36.40 -5.02 22.67
N PRO A 566 36.57 -5.87 23.71
CA PRO A 566 37.90 -6.34 24.13
C PRO A 566 38.60 -7.18 23.06
N VAL A 567 37.83 -7.91 22.25
CA VAL A 567 38.33 -8.77 21.17
C VAL A 567 38.75 -7.95 19.95
N LYS A 568 37.99 -6.89 19.60
CA LYS A 568 38.42 -5.89 18.61
C LYS A 568 39.74 -5.24 19.04
N SER A 569 39.80 -4.80 20.30
CA SER A 569 40.99 -4.18 20.92
C SER A 569 42.22 -5.10 20.91
N PHE A 570 42.03 -6.40 21.12
CA PHE A 570 43.09 -7.41 21.08
C PHE A 570 43.81 -7.44 19.72
N PHE A 571 43.04 -7.41 18.62
CA PHE A 571 43.58 -7.44 17.26
C PHE A 571 44.28 -6.15 16.80
N GLY A 572 44.35 -5.12 17.66
CA GLY A 572 45.29 -4.02 17.51
C GLY A 572 46.73 -4.46 17.79
N ALA A 573 47.22 -4.19 19.01
CA ALA A 573 48.62 -4.45 19.39
C ALA A 573 48.85 -5.74 20.19
N GLN A 574 47.80 -6.36 20.75
CA GLN A 574 47.95 -7.50 21.67
C GLN A 574 48.11 -8.83 20.94
N ALA A 575 47.46 -9.01 19.79
CA ALA A 575 47.48 -10.26 19.03
C ALA A 575 48.91 -10.71 18.66
N GLU A 576 49.79 -9.79 18.22
CA GLU A 576 51.18 -10.13 17.89
C GLU A 576 52.06 -10.41 19.13
N ILE A 577 51.75 -9.84 20.30
CA ILE A 577 52.38 -10.21 21.58
C ILE A 577 51.98 -11.63 21.97
N PHE A 578 50.68 -11.93 21.89
CA PHE A 578 50.11 -13.24 22.18
C PHE A 578 50.68 -14.31 21.22
N LYS A 579 50.61 -14.08 19.90
CA LYS A 579 51.17 -14.95 18.84
C LYS A 579 52.65 -15.26 19.04
N ARG A 580 53.46 -14.24 19.36
CA ARG A 580 54.90 -14.40 19.65
C ARG A 580 55.12 -15.33 20.84
N LEU A 581 54.38 -15.15 21.92
CA LEU A 581 54.55 -15.93 23.14
C LEU A 581 53.94 -17.33 23.08
N THR A 582 52.80 -17.54 22.42
CA THR A 582 52.26 -18.88 22.12
C THR A 582 53.26 -19.75 21.35
N ARG A 583 54.12 -19.12 20.53
CA ARG A 583 55.22 -19.79 19.83
C ARG A 583 56.41 -20.04 20.78
N LYS A 584 56.97 -18.99 21.40
CA LYS A 584 58.14 -19.11 22.32
C LYS A 584 57.89 -19.97 23.57
N HIS A 585 56.64 -20.08 24.04
CA HIS A 585 56.29 -20.86 25.22
C HIS A 585 56.76 -22.32 25.11
N LYS A 586 56.72 -22.92 23.91
CA LYS A 586 57.22 -24.28 23.66
C LYS A 586 58.72 -24.41 23.93
N ASP A 587 59.50 -23.37 23.64
CA ASP A 587 60.95 -23.36 23.83
C ASP A 587 61.33 -23.02 25.28
N TYR A 588 60.52 -22.21 25.96
CA TYR A 588 60.61 -22.01 27.41
C TYR A 588 60.33 -23.32 28.17
N CYS A 589 59.30 -24.08 27.76
CA CYS A 589 58.99 -25.40 28.33
C CYS A 589 60.11 -26.43 28.14
N ARG A 590 60.90 -26.37 27.06
CA ARG A 590 62.08 -27.25 26.89
C ARG A 590 63.16 -26.97 27.93
N ASN A 591 63.44 -25.69 28.18
CA ASN A 591 64.48 -25.26 29.11
C ASN A 591 64.03 -25.35 30.59
N ILE A 592 62.73 -25.58 30.86
CA ILE A 592 62.14 -25.46 32.20
C ILE A 592 62.89 -26.20 33.31
N GLN A 593 63.47 -27.38 33.04
CA GLN A 593 64.17 -28.16 34.06
C GLN A 593 65.41 -27.44 34.63
N PHE A 594 66.07 -26.61 33.82
CA PHE A 594 67.30 -25.88 34.16
C PHE A 594 67.08 -24.55 34.89
N LEU A 595 65.83 -24.08 34.97
CA LEU A 595 65.49 -22.75 35.49
C LEU A 595 65.22 -22.76 37.00
N ASP A 596 65.24 -21.58 37.61
CA ASP A 596 64.97 -21.41 39.03
C ASP A 596 63.46 -21.50 39.37
N GLY A 597 63.13 -21.46 40.65
CA GLY A 597 61.74 -21.55 41.13
C GLY A 597 60.86 -20.39 40.68
N GLU A 598 61.39 -19.16 40.61
CA GLU A 598 60.61 -17.99 40.20
C GLU A 598 60.37 -17.96 38.68
N THR A 599 61.34 -18.36 37.86
CA THR A 599 61.15 -18.40 36.40
C THR A 599 60.22 -19.55 36.00
N LYS A 600 60.24 -20.68 36.73
CA LYS A 600 59.22 -21.73 36.61
C LYS A 600 57.81 -21.21 36.91
N ALA A 601 57.65 -20.38 37.95
CA ALA A 601 56.37 -19.73 38.23
C ALA A 601 55.95 -18.76 37.11
N ALA A 602 56.87 -17.95 36.57
CA ALA A 602 56.60 -17.03 35.46
C ALA A 602 56.19 -17.76 34.16
N ILE A 603 56.77 -18.94 33.86
CA ILE A 603 56.33 -19.77 32.71
C ILE A 603 54.90 -20.27 32.91
N ASN A 604 54.57 -20.76 34.11
CA ASN A 604 53.20 -21.20 34.44
C ASN A 604 52.19 -20.03 34.43
N GLU A 605 52.62 -18.81 34.77
CA GLU A 605 51.81 -17.60 34.67
C GLU A 605 51.52 -17.24 33.20
N ILE A 606 52.51 -17.36 32.30
CA ILE A 606 52.30 -17.24 30.85
C ILE A 606 51.31 -18.31 30.35
N ASP A 607 51.49 -19.59 30.70
CA ASP A 607 50.56 -20.65 30.28
C ASP A 607 49.13 -20.38 30.77
N SER A 608 48.97 -19.94 32.02
CA SER A 608 47.67 -19.56 32.56
C SER A 608 47.03 -18.42 31.77
N ILE A 609 47.78 -17.36 31.43
CA ILE A 609 47.28 -16.23 30.63
C ILE A 609 46.94 -16.67 29.19
N LEU A 610 47.73 -17.56 28.58
CA LEU A 610 47.47 -18.07 27.23
C LEU A 610 46.21 -18.97 27.17
N ASN A 611 45.89 -19.67 28.26
CA ASN A 611 44.73 -20.57 28.36
C ASN A 611 43.45 -19.91 28.93
N MET A 612 43.47 -18.61 29.27
CA MET A 612 42.26 -17.88 29.71
C MET A 612 41.32 -17.53 28.55
N GLU A 613 40.01 -17.62 28.76
CA GLU A 613 39.00 -17.23 27.76
C GLU A 613 38.99 -15.72 27.44
N LYS A 614 39.32 -14.87 28.41
CA LYS A 614 39.30 -13.40 28.30
C LYS A 614 40.61 -12.76 28.85
N PRO A 615 41.77 -12.99 28.23
CA PRO A 615 43.10 -12.62 28.77
C PRO A 615 43.48 -11.14 28.58
N TYR A 616 42.59 -10.32 28.00
CA TYR A 616 42.87 -8.99 27.44
C TYR A 616 43.52 -7.98 28.41
N SER A 617 43.21 -8.06 29.71
CA SER A 617 43.84 -7.25 30.74
C SER A 617 45.26 -7.73 31.08
N GLN A 618 45.47 -9.04 31.14
CA GLN A 618 46.72 -9.69 31.59
C GLN A 618 47.80 -9.77 30.49
N ILE A 619 47.43 -9.66 29.21
CA ILE A 619 48.40 -9.56 28.10
C ILE A 619 49.40 -8.40 28.28
N ARG A 620 49.07 -7.37 29.08
CA ARG A 620 50.00 -6.29 29.42
C ARG A 620 51.20 -6.75 30.29
N GLN A 621 51.05 -7.85 31.03
CA GLN A 621 52.11 -8.45 31.86
C GLN A 621 53.04 -9.35 31.04
N LEU A 622 52.53 -9.97 29.97
CA LEU A 622 53.25 -10.94 29.15
C LEU A 622 54.65 -10.48 28.66
N PRO A 623 54.87 -9.24 28.17
CA PRO A 623 56.22 -8.79 27.79
C PRO A 623 57.21 -8.63 28.95
N ILE A 624 56.72 -8.48 30.18
CA ILE A 624 57.53 -8.39 31.40
C ILE A 624 57.99 -9.79 31.81
N LEU A 625 57.07 -10.77 31.74
CA LEU A 625 57.36 -12.19 31.96
C LEU A 625 58.31 -12.74 30.88
N GLU A 626 58.06 -12.42 29.60
CA GLU A 626 58.94 -12.72 28.45
C GLU A 626 60.39 -12.31 28.75
N LYS A 627 60.60 -11.06 29.18
CA LYS A 627 61.94 -10.54 29.48
C LYS A 627 62.59 -11.22 30.70
N LYS A 628 61.82 -11.56 31.75
CA LYS A 628 62.37 -12.31 32.91
C LYS A 628 62.85 -13.70 32.50
N ILE A 629 62.02 -14.41 31.73
CA ILE A 629 62.30 -15.78 31.28
C ILE A 629 63.50 -15.81 30.33
N GLU A 630 63.60 -14.87 29.38
CA GLU A 630 64.72 -14.84 28.42
C GLU A 630 66.07 -14.55 29.09
N VAL A 631 66.12 -13.66 30.08
CA VAL A 631 67.34 -13.43 30.86
C VAL A 631 67.76 -14.70 31.60
N SER A 632 66.83 -15.35 32.32
CA SER A 632 67.12 -16.58 33.07
C SER A 632 67.56 -17.75 32.17
N ILE A 633 66.94 -17.92 30.99
CA ILE A 633 67.36 -18.93 30.01
C ILE A 633 68.77 -18.64 29.48
N GLN A 634 69.10 -17.39 29.16
CA GLN A 634 70.46 -17.03 28.71
C GLN A 634 71.51 -17.22 29.81
N GLU A 635 71.18 -16.89 31.06
CA GLU A 635 72.04 -17.16 32.23
C GLU A 635 72.28 -18.66 32.41
N ALA A 636 71.22 -19.48 32.42
CA ALA A 636 71.31 -20.94 32.53
C ALA A 636 72.10 -21.58 31.38
N LEU A 637 71.84 -21.15 30.13
CA LEU A 637 72.56 -21.60 28.94
C LEU A 637 74.05 -21.22 29.01
N SER A 638 74.38 -20.01 29.48
CA SER A 638 75.77 -19.57 29.65
C SER A 638 76.51 -20.38 30.72
N ALA A 639 75.83 -20.71 31.83
CA ALA A 639 76.39 -21.52 32.91
C ALA A 639 76.65 -22.96 32.44
N GLN A 640 75.70 -23.58 31.74
CA GLN A 640 75.88 -24.90 31.12
C GLN A 640 77.00 -24.88 30.06
N LYS A 641 77.03 -23.90 29.15
CA LYS A 641 78.11 -23.81 28.13
C LYS A 641 79.50 -23.67 28.75
N ARG A 642 79.61 -23.03 29.92
CA ARG A 642 80.85 -22.97 30.71
C ARG A 642 81.21 -24.32 31.32
N GLU A 643 80.28 -24.98 32.02
CA GLU A 643 80.48 -26.31 32.64
C GLU A 643 80.99 -27.33 31.62
N VAL A 644 80.33 -27.40 30.45
CA VAL A 644 80.74 -28.32 29.37
C VAL A 644 82.09 -27.94 28.77
N ARG A 645 82.42 -26.64 28.65
CA ARG A 645 83.75 -26.21 28.19
C ARG A 645 84.84 -26.55 29.19
N GLU A 646 84.63 -26.35 30.49
CA GLU A 646 85.58 -26.72 31.54
C GLU A 646 85.83 -28.23 31.58
N SER A 647 84.80 -29.04 31.35
CA SER A 647 84.93 -30.49 31.14
C SER A 647 85.73 -30.83 29.88
N LEU A 648 85.43 -30.20 28.74
CA LEU A 648 86.13 -30.40 27.47
C LEU A 648 87.62 -30.02 27.57
N ASP A 649 87.92 -28.81 28.05
CA ASP A 649 89.26 -28.30 28.29
C ASP A 649 90.09 -29.25 29.18
N THR A 650 89.45 -29.87 30.18
CA THR A 650 90.09 -30.84 31.08
C THR A 650 90.47 -32.10 30.31
N VAL A 651 89.55 -32.65 29.52
CA VAL A 651 89.77 -33.86 28.70
C VAL A 651 90.81 -33.63 27.60
N LEU A 652 90.81 -32.46 26.95
CA LEU A 652 91.83 -32.11 25.95
C LEU A 652 93.22 -32.05 26.59
N LYS A 653 93.38 -31.40 27.75
CA LYS A 653 94.67 -31.35 28.49
C LYS A 653 95.13 -32.75 28.96
N GLU A 654 94.21 -33.64 29.33
CA GLU A 654 94.52 -35.04 29.64
C GLU A 654 95.04 -35.82 28.41
N LEU A 655 94.49 -35.56 27.22
CA LEU A 655 94.87 -36.20 25.97
C LEU A 655 96.17 -35.62 25.39
N GLU A 656 96.34 -34.30 25.39
CA GLU A 656 97.58 -33.61 25.00
C GLU A 656 98.79 -34.14 25.77
N LYS A 657 98.65 -34.28 27.10
CA LYS A 657 99.70 -34.84 27.97
C LYS A 657 100.07 -36.28 27.64
N GLU A 658 99.11 -37.09 27.16
CA GLU A 658 99.33 -38.49 26.76
C GLU A 658 99.85 -38.64 25.32
N LEU A 659 99.56 -37.64 24.47
CA LEU A 659 100.07 -37.46 23.11
C LEU A 659 101.43 -36.72 23.05
N SER A 660 101.95 -36.26 24.20
CA SER A 660 103.25 -35.59 24.34
C SER A 660 104.46 -36.53 24.23
N ASP A 661 104.26 -37.84 24.03
CA ASP A 661 105.34 -38.75 23.66
C ASP A 661 105.79 -38.47 22.22
N GLU A 662 107.07 -38.18 22.01
CA GLU A 662 107.69 -37.84 20.70
C GLU A 662 107.45 -38.89 19.60
N LYS A 663 107.02 -40.10 19.96
CA LYS A 663 106.70 -41.19 19.03
C LYS A 663 105.43 -40.96 18.20
N PHE A 664 104.58 -39.99 18.53
CA PHE A 664 103.37 -39.67 17.77
C PHE A 664 103.61 -38.59 16.71
N SER A 665 103.21 -38.88 15.46
CA SER A 665 103.17 -37.91 14.36
C SER A 665 102.07 -36.87 14.57
N ASP A 666 102.31 -35.61 14.19
CA ASP A 666 101.38 -34.51 14.49
C ASP A 666 100.00 -34.66 13.82
N ASP A 667 99.97 -35.16 12.58
CA ASP A 667 98.75 -35.61 11.86
C ASP A 667 97.85 -36.56 12.70
N PHE A 668 98.46 -37.42 13.53
CA PHE A 668 97.72 -38.31 14.42
C PHE A 668 97.24 -37.59 15.70
N LYS A 669 98.01 -36.62 16.21
CA LYS A 669 97.59 -35.76 17.33
C LYS A 669 96.39 -34.91 16.92
N GLU A 670 96.45 -34.28 15.74
CA GLU A 670 95.35 -33.51 15.16
C GLU A 670 94.12 -34.38 14.88
N THR A 671 94.31 -35.61 14.37
CA THR A 671 93.20 -36.56 14.20
C THR A 671 92.48 -36.88 15.52
N VAL A 672 93.22 -37.16 16.60
CA VAL A 672 92.63 -37.57 17.90
C VAL A 672 91.98 -36.40 18.62
N LEU A 673 92.62 -35.22 18.66
CA LEU A 673 92.04 -34.01 19.25
C LEU A 673 90.87 -33.48 18.40
N GLY A 674 90.96 -33.64 17.07
CA GLY A 674 89.96 -33.20 16.11
C GLY A 674 88.60 -33.89 16.23
N LEU A 675 88.52 -35.05 16.91
CA LEU A 675 87.26 -35.69 17.30
C LEU A 675 86.34 -34.73 18.08
N PHE A 676 86.91 -33.87 18.92
CA PHE A 676 86.16 -32.97 19.80
C PHE A 676 85.72 -31.66 19.11
N ASN A 677 86.21 -31.36 17.90
CA ASN A 677 85.81 -30.18 17.12
C ASN A 677 84.29 -30.11 16.85
N VAL A 678 83.59 -31.25 16.89
CA VAL A 678 82.13 -31.31 16.78
C VAL A 678 81.47 -30.65 17.98
N ILE A 679 81.91 -30.98 19.20
CA ILE A 679 81.40 -30.41 20.45
C ILE A 679 81.68 -28.91 20.51
N GLU A 680 82.86 -28.46 20.08
CA GLU A 680 83.18 -27.04 19.99
C GLU A 680 82.21 -26.24 19.12
N ARG A 681 81.81 -26.80 17.97
CA ARG A 681 80.84 -26.19 17.05
C ARG A 681 79.45 -26.18 17.69
N THR A 682 78.99 -27.32 18.21
CA THR A 682 77.71 -27.41 18.93
C THR A 682 77.64 -26.47 20.14
N LEU A 683 78.73 -26.25 20.89
CA LEU A 683 78.74 -25.29 22.00
C LEU A 683 78.69 -23.83 21.55
N LYS A 684 79.19 -23.51 20.35
CA LYS A 684 79.01 -22.18 19.75
C LYS A 684 77.53 -22.01 19.36
N ASP A 685 76.99 -22.95 18.60
CA ASP A 685 75.73 -22.81 17.88
C ASP A 685 74.46 -23.21 18.67
N ALA A 686 74.58 -23.93 19.81
CA ALA A 686 73.41 -24.40 20.55
C ALA A 686 72.67 -23.28 21.33
N GLU A 687 71.35 -23.22 21.18
CA GLU A 687 70.45 -22.30 21.90
C GLU A 687 69.63 -22.99 23.02
N ASP A 688 69.74 -24.32 23.15
CA ASP A 688 68.97 -25.15 24.09
C ASP A 688 69.90 -25.74 25.18
N CYS A 689 69.54 -25.57 26.45
CA CYS A 689 70.29 -26.09 27.59
C CYS A 689 70.38 -27.63 27.59
N ALA A 690 69.36 -28.35 27.12
CA ALA A 690 69.38 -29.81 27.01
C ALA A 690 70.36 -30.30 25.94
N LEU A 691 70.44 -29.58 24.81
CA LEU A 691 71.41 -29.87 23.76
C LEU A 691 72.84 -29.66 24.27
N VAL A 692 73.10 -28.57 25.02
CA VAL A 692 74.39 -28.32 25.67
C VAL A 692 74.72 -29.42 26.69
N GLN A 693 73.82 -29.73 27.62
CA GLN A 693 74.07 -30.74 28.65
C GLN A 693 74.37 -32.14 28.06
N SER A 694 73.71 -32.52 26.97
CA SER A 694 73.96 -33.80 26.29
C SER A 694 75.41 -33.98 25.81
N GLN A 695 76.13 -32.88 25.55
CA GLN A 695 77.52 -32.92 25.13
C GLN A 695 78.46 -33.48 26.22
N LEU A 696 78.08 -33.44 27.51
CA LEU A 696 78.86 -34.07 28.58
C LEU A 696 78.97 -35.59 28.42
N SER A 697 77.94 -36.26 27.89
CA SER A 697 78.04 -37.68 27.54
C SER A 697 78.98 -37.85 26.34
N LEU A 698 78.82 -37.04 25.29
CA LEU A 698 79.63 -37.13 24.08
C LEU A 698 81.12 -36.88 24.33
N ILE A 699 81.48 -35.95 25.23
CA ILE A 699 82.86 -35.75 25.70
C ILE A 699 83.39 -37.05 26.31
N ASN A 700 82.61 -37.72 27.18
CA ASN A 700 83.03 -38.94 27.86
C ASN A 700 83.12 -40.16 26.93
N ASP A 701 82.27 -40.26 25.91
CA ASP A 701 82.31 -41.32 24.92
C ASP A 701 83.47 -41.11 23.91
N LEU A 702 83.68 -39.87 23.44
CA LEU A 702 84.84 -39.52 22.60
C LEU A 702 86.17 -39.64 23.36
N ARG A 703 86.20 -39.37 24.68
CA ARG A 703 87.39 -39.63 25.52
C ARG A 703 87.80 -41.11 25.49
N VAL A 704 86.83 -42.03 25.51
CA VAL A 704 87.12 -43.48 25.42
C VAL A 704 87.65 -43.85 24.03
N GLU A 705 87.06 -43.33 22.96
CA GLU A 705 87.53 -43.63 21.59
C GLU A 705 88.91 -43.01 21.32
N ALA A 706 89.17 -41.79 21.79
CA ALA A 706 90.49 -41.15 21.73
C ALA A 706 91.57 -41.99 22.42
N TYR A 707 91.33 -42.46 23.65
CA TYR A 707 92.28 -43.35 24.35
C TYR A 707 92.47 -44.70 23.64
N LYS A 708 91.39 -45.28 23.09
CA LYS A 708 91.46 -46.51 22.29
C LYS A 708 92.33 -46.33 21.03
N GLN A 709 92.23 -45.21 20.33
CA GLN A 709 93.09 -44.91 19.18
C GLN A 709 94.55 -44.67 19.60
N ILE A 710 94.79 -43.96 20.70
CA ILE A 710 96.14 -43.77 21.27
C ILE A 710 96.81 -45.11 21.56
N ASP A 711 96.12 -46.06 22.19
CA ASP A 711 96.67 -47.37 22.53
C ASP A 711 96.92 -48.26 21.30
N LEU A 712 96.02 -48.27 20.31
CA LEU A 712 96.24 -48.93 19.02
C LEU A 712 97.46 -48.35 18.27
N LYS A 713 97.68 -47.03 18.38
CA LYS A 713 98.87 -46.38 17.83
C LYS A 713 100.14 -46.73 18.62
N ARG A 714 100.07 -46.79 19.96
CA ARG A 714 101.18 -47.25 20.83
C ARG A 714 101.60 -48.70 20.50
N GLN A 715 100.65 -49.58 20.17
CA GLN A 715 100.91 -50.94 19.68
C GLN A 715 101.64 -50.93 18.33
N THR A 716 101.05 -50.31 17.30
CA THR A 716 101.62 -50.27 15.93
C THR A 716 102.94 -49.47 15.82
N ILE A 717 103.29 -48.66 16.82
CA ILE A 717 104.62 -48.06 16.99
C ILE A 717 105.61 -49.08 17.59
N ARG A 718 105.21 -49.83 18.63
CA ARG A 718 106.06 -50.86 19.28
C ARG A 718 106.40 -52.04 18.38
N GLU A 719 105.53 -52.39 17.44
CA GLU A 719 105.72 -53.54 16.53
C GLU A 719 106.72 -53.25 15.38
N LYS A 720 107.23 -52.02 15.26
CA LYS A 720 108.28 -51.68 14.29
C LYS A 720 109.68 -51.86 14.92
N PRO A 721 110.49 -52.82 14.46
CA PRO A 721 111.88 -52.91 14.91
C PRO A 721 112.71 -51.69 14.43
N PRO A 722 113.74 -51.28 15.19
CA PRO A 722 114.58 -50.15 14.81
C PRO A 722 115.40 -50.49 13.56
N LYS A 723 115.37 -49.63 12.53
CA LYS A 723 116.32 -49.71 11.43
C LYS A 723 117.68 -49.20 11.90
N VAL A 724 118.64 -50.11 12.02
CA VAL A 724 120.05 -49.78 12.22
C VAL A 724 120.57 -49.11 10.94
N PRO A 725 121.33 -48.00 11.01
CA PRO A 725 121.92 -47.39 9.83
C PRO A 725 123.11 -48.22 9.32
N TYR A 726 123.20 -48.37 8.00
CA TYR A 726 124.40 -48.88 7.32
C TYR A 726 124.71 -47.97 6.13
N GLY A 727 125.99 -47.68 5.93
CA GLY A 727 126.50 -46.85 4.83
C GLY A 727 127.23 -47.65 3.76
N GLU A 728 127.62 -46.91 2.73
CA GLU A 728 128.52 -47.18 1.60
C GLU A 728 129.53 -48.35 1.76
N GLY A 729 129.68 -49.20 0.73
CA GLY A 729 130.82 -50.15 0.63
C GLY A 729 130.65 -51.36 -0.31
N ASN A 730 131.22 -51.26 -1.50
CA ASN A 730 131.36 -52.19 -2.63
C ASN A 730 131.64 -53.73 -2.43
N ASP A 731 131.23 -54.47 -3.47
CA ASP A 731 131.85 -55.65 -4.15
C ASP A 731 131.77 -57.12 -3.64
N ASP A 732 131.74 -58.00 -4.66
CA ASP A 732 131.63 -59.49 -4.75
C ASP A 732 132.91 -60.28 -4.31
N PRO A 733 132.92 -61.65 -4.25
CA PRO A 733 131.86 -62.62 -3.95
C PRO A 733 132.33 -63.86 -3.09
N GLU A 734 131.48 -64.90 -3.02
CA GLU A 734 131.77 -66.33 -2.69
C GLU A 734 131.89 -66.79 -1.19
N LYS A 735 132.08 -68.11 -1.02
CA LYS A 735 131.53 -69.02 0.03
C LYS A 735 132.55 -70.17 0.32
N PRO A 736 132.30 -71.13 1.26
CA PRO A 736 131.59 -71.12 2.55
C PRO A 736 132.48 -71.84 3.64
N ASP A 737 132.10 -72.66 4.65
CA ASP A 737 130.89 -73.04 5.44
C ASP A 737 131.40 -73.64 6.78
N ALA A 738 130.67 -73.55 7.92
CA ALA A 738 130.98 -74.27 9.18
C ALA A 738 129.81 -74.25 10.21
N GLU A 739 129.80 -75.20 11.15
CA GLU A 739 128.77 -75.39 12.21
C GLU A 739 129.11 -74.66 13.53
N GLN A 740 128.11 -74.18 14.31
CA GLN A 740 128.12 -74.17 15.79
C GLN A 740 126.76 -73.81 16.46
N GLU A 741 126.72 -73.80 17.80
CA GLU A 741 125.54 -74.06 18.65
C GLU A 741 125.01 -72.85 19.48
N GLU A 742 123.89 -73.08 20.19
CA GLU A 742 123.38 -72.53 21.49
C GLU A 742 124.05 -71.28 22.16
N LYS A 743 123.41 -70.38 22.93
CA LYS A 743 122.08 -70.21 23.61
C LYS A 743 122.07 -68.77 24.23
N PRO A 744 121.06 -68.31 25.01
CA PRO A 744 119.60 -68.38 24.89
C PRO A 744 118.94 -66.96 24.89
N ALA A 745 117.64 -66.86 24.58
CA ALA A 745 116.85 -65.65 24.84
C ALA A 745 115.53 -65.97 25.58
N LEU A 746 115.12 -65.08 26.49
CA LEU A 746 113.97 -65.30 27.39
C LEU A 746 112.62 -65.18 26.65
N PRO A 747 111.58 -65.93 27.08
CA PRO A 747 110.25 -65.83 26.49
C PRO A 747 109.60 -64.45 26.76
N PRO A 748 108.94 -63.83 25.77
CA PRO A 748 108.28 -62.54 25.96
C PRO A 748 107.03 -62.67 26.84
N LEU A 749 106.86 -61.75 27.79
CA LEU A 749 105.66 -61.69 28.63
C LEU A 749 104.41 -61.24 27.84
N PRO A 750 103.22 -61.78 28.15
CA PRO A 750 101.97 -61.33 27.54
C PRO A 750 101.63 -59.89 27.94
N GLN A 751 101.35 -59.04 26.95
CA GLN A 751 101.02 -57.62 27.18
C GLN A 751 99.50 -57.40 27.28
N ARG A 752 99.10 -56.41 28.09
CA ARG A 752 97.69 -56.11 28.42
C ARG A 752 97.20 -54.85 27.70
N THR A 753 95.99 -54.90 27.13
CA THR A 753 95.27 -53.75 26.53
C THR A 753 94.65 -52.85 27.61
N THR A 754 94.60 -51.53 27.44
CA THR A 754 93.95 -50.66 28.44
C THR A 754 92.44 -50.61 28.28
N ARG A 755 91.73 -50.68 29.41
CA ARG A 755 90.29 -50.51 29.52
C ARG A 755 89.97 -49.28 30.37
N VAL A 756 89.18 -48.37 29.78
CA VAL A 756 88.66 -47.18 30.46
C VAL A 756 87.31 -47.53 31.12
N ILE A 757 87.13 -47.13 32.39
CA ILE A 757 85.94 -47.45 33.20
C ILE A 757 85.11 -46.18 33.44
N ASN A 758 84.50 -45.64 32.38
CA ASN A 758 83.73 -44.39 32.43
C ASN A 758 82.28 -44.53 32.95
N LYS A 759 81.75 -45.75 33.13
CA LYS A 759 80.33 -45.96 33.47
C LYS A 759 80.11 -46.04 34.99
N ILE A 760 79.29 -45.12 35.51
CA ILE A 760 78.83 -45.08 36.91
C ILE A 760 78.28 -46.45 37.40
N SER A 761 77.69 -47.24 36.50
CA SER A 761 77.18 -48.59 36.82
C SER A 761 78.25 -49.59 37.28
N PHE A 762 79.54 -49.37 36.99
CA PHE A 762 80.64 -50.17 37.56
C PHE A 762 80.80 -49.95 39.06
N PHE A 763 80.57 -48.71 39.50
CA PHE A 763 80.67 -48.23 40.89
C PHE A 763 79.33 -48.31 41.66
N LYS A 764 78.28 -48.89 41.07
CA LYS A 764 77.01 -49.09 41.80
C LYS A 764 77.09 -50.32 42.71
N SER A 765 76.95 -50.09 44.01
CA SER A 765 76.57 -51.15 44.96
C SER A 765 75.16 -51.67 44.65
N ARG A 766 74.88 -52.92 45.05
CA ARG A 766 73.50 -53.48 45.13
C ARG A 766 72.93 -53.45 46.55
N LYS A 767 73.78 -53.17 47.54
CA LYS A 767 73.48 -53.09 48.97
C LYS A 767 73.46 -51.62 49.38
N MET A 768 72.46 -51.20 50.17
CA MET A 768 72.50 -49.89 50.83
C MET A 768 73.62 -49.91 51.88
N LEU A 769 74.39 -48.83 51.98
CA LEU A 769 75.54 -48.74 52.89
C LEU A 769 75.09 -48.02 54.16
N GLU A 770 74.95 -48.74 55.27
CA GLU A 770 74.38 -48.22 56.53
C GLU A 770 75.38 -48.28 57.68
N SER A 771 76.46 -49.05 57.54
CA SER A 771 77.56 -49.19 58.48
C SER A 771 78.94 -49.08 57.82
N GLU A 772 79.97 -48.81 58.62
CA GLU A 772 81.37 -48.77 58.18
C GLU A 772 81.83 -50.09 57.54
N ALA A 773 81.35 -51.23 58.08
CA ALA A 773 81.60 -52.55 57.52
C ALA A 773 81.01 -52.75 56.11
N ASP A 774 79.89 -52.10 55.77
CA ASP A 774 79.33 -52.14 54.41
C ASP A 774 80.24 -51.39 53.42
N ILE A 775 80.91 -50.33 53.87
CA ILE A 775 81.84 -49.55 53.07
C ILE A 775 83.10 -50.38 52.80
N GLU A 776 83.64 -51.07 53.80
CA GLU A 776 84.76 -52.00 53.61
C GLU A 776 84.41 -53.20 52.71
N GLU A 777 83.20 -53.75 52.85
CA GLU A 777 82.69 -54.82 51.96
C GLU A 777 82.62 -54.32 50.51
N TYR A 778 82.01 -53.14 50.29
CA TYR A 778 81.89 -52.52 48.96
C TYR A 778 83.26 -52.20 48.34
N LEU A 779 84.19 -51.64 49.11
CA LEU A 779 85.55 -51.34 48.64
C LEU A 779 86.33 -52.62 48.31
N THR A 780 86.15 -53.69 49.09
CA THR A 780 86.72 -55.01 48.80
C THR A 780 86.16 -55.58 47.49
N GLN A 781 84.83 -55.57 47.30
CA GLN A 781 84.21 -56.01 46.04
C GLN A 781 84.64 -55.16 44.83
N LEU A 782 84.83 -53.85 45.01
CA LEU A 782 85.32 -52.97 43.94
C LEU A 782 86.79 -53.28 43.59
N LYS A 783 87.62 -53.51 44.61
CA LYS A 783 89.03 -53.93 44.47
C LYS A 783 89.14 -55.27 43.75
N GLU A 784 88.31 -56.26 44.06
CA GLU A 784 88.27 -57.55 43.36
C GLU A 784 87.84 -57.41 41.90
N LYS A 785 86.80 -56.62 41.60
CA LYS A 785 86.38 -56.33 40.22
C LYS A 785 87.52 -55.68 39.42
N MET A 786 88.21 -54.71 40.03
CA MET A 786 89.37 -54.07 39.40
C MET A 786 90.52 -55.07 39.20
N LEU A 787 90.95 -55.81 40.23
CA LEU A 787 92.01 -56.82 40.11
C LEU A 787 91.71 -57.87 39.03
N THR A 788 90.45 -58.30 38.90
CA THR A 788 90.00 -59.25 37.88
C THR A 788 90.16 -58.72 36.45
N ILE A 789 89.91 -57.42 36.23
CA ILE A 789 90.21 -56.74 34.97
C ILE A 789 91.73 -56.58 34.81
N LEU A 790 92.43 -56.16 35.87
CA LEU A 790 93.88 -55.91 35.90
C LEU A 790 94.71 -57.17 35.58
N MET A 791 94.15 -58.37 35.76
CA MET A 791 94.77 -59.63 35.31
C MET A 791 94.91 -59.75 33.78
N LYS A 792 94.09 -59.06 32.98
CA LYS A 792 94.02 -59.15 31.51
C LYS A 792 94.25 -57.83 30.79
N GLU A 793 93.86 -56.73 31.42
CA GLU A 793 93.79 -55.39 30.86
C GLU A 793 94.52 -54.40 31.78
N ASN A 794 95.07 -53.30 31.27
CA ASN A 794 95.41 -52.15 32.13
C ASN A 794 94.10 -51.39 32.45
N ILE A 795 94.06 -50.61 33.53
CA ILE A 795 92.85 -49.88 33.94
C ILE A 795 93.12 -48.38 33.98
N ARG A 796 92.20 -47.61 33.38
CA ARG A 796 92.02 -46.18 33.66
C ARG A 796 90.58 -45.96 34.12
N VAL A 797 90.38 -45.14 35.13
CA VAL A 797 89.06 -44.71 35.64
C VAL A 797 88.86 -43.26 35.21
#